data_AF-A0A5J5C343-F1
#
_entry.id   AF-A0A5J5C343-F1
#
_cell.length_a   1.000
_cell.length_b   1.000
_cell.length_c   1.000
_cell.angle_alpha   90.00
_cell.angle_beta   90.00
_cell.angle_gamma   90.00
#
_symmetry.space_group_name_H-M   'P 1'
#
loop_
_entity.id
_entity.type
_entity.pdbx_description
1 polymer ?
#
loop_
_entity_poly.entity_id
_entity_poly.type
_entity_poly.pdbx_seq_one_letter_code
_entity_poly.pdbx_strand_id
1 'polypeptide(L)'
;MAVPLFNLAPELTVSRLCLGTMTFGEQNSLPESFQLLDKALHAGINFFDSAEMYPVPQRAETQGRSEEYVGRWIRERNIPRDRVILATKVSGPSGQMTWIRGGPKCLDARNITEAIDNSLFRMQTDYIDLYQIHWPDRYVPMFGEFEYDPVRQFCSVRIEEQLEALGRAVDAGKIRYIGLSNETPYGLMKFLQVAESGVGYPKIISVQNSYNLLCRSFDSGMAECCHHESVGLLGYSPLAMGLLSGKYFSPDGGPADARLNLFKGKYSEGESRYNLSRTIVKEATKAYLDIAEKYGVHPVSLAIAFVLRHPLVASAVFGATKLWQLQEVIDACNVELNRAMITDIDKPWLQTAPTYRSLESFWDTDDDAPGPRCGHTLTAVAPTKSQGHRLILFGGATAIEGGASSSAPALGIRLAGVTNCVHSYDVLTRKWTRIRPAGEPPSPRAAHAAAAVGTMVVFQGGIGPAGHSTDDLYVLDMTNDKFKWHRVVVQGQGPGPRYGHVMDLVAQRYLVTVSGNDGKRVLSDAWALDTAQKPYVWQSLNPEGDRPSARMYATASARSDGMFLLCGGRDTSGMPLADAYGLLMHRNGQWEWTLAPGVSPSSRYQHAAVFVGARLHVTGGALRGGRSVEGESAIAVLDTAAGVWLDGIGLVTSSRMSKGHTEHDPSSELMRRCRHAAASVGVRIYIYGGLKGDVLLDDFLIAEDSPFKPDIDSPNVTSPRTNHANLSSYTTTPTLDGRPEIPSSRGMSMDKNSMEKLAEASAAEAEAATAVWHAVQASSATPAEETSVSDDNSQAAETTSEGSDTEADVRLHPRAVVVAKEAVGNLGGMVRQLSLDQFENESRRMVPLHNDLSYPTKRPRNWKAPANRKFFLDSYEVGELCYAAEQIFMQEPTVLQLKAPVKVFGDLHGQFGDLMRLFDEYGFPSTAGDITYIDYLFLGDYVDRGQHSLETITLLLALKIEYPENVHLIRGNHEAADINALFGFRLECIERMGESDGIWAWTRFNQLFNYLPLAALIEKKIICMHGGIGRSIHSVEQIEKLERPITMDAGSIILMDLLWSDPTENDSVEGLRPNARGPGLVTFGPDRGQLITLFSATNYCGTANNAGAIMVVGRGLVVVPKLIHPLPPPLQSPETSPERVIDDPWMQELNIQRPPTPTRGRPQPDLDRNSLAYI
;
A
#
# COMPACT_ATOMS: atom_id res chain seq x y z
N MET A 1 27.14 -23.79 -40.14
CA MET A 1 27.17 -24.31 -38.76
C MET A 1 25.79 -24.08 -38.16
N ALA A 2 25.28 -25.04 -37.39
CA ALA A 2 23.87 -25.06 -36.96
C ALA A 2 23.66 -24.21 -35.70
N VAL A 3 22.50 -23.54 -35.60
CA VAL A 3 22.06 -22.85 -34.38
C VAL A 3 21.98 -23.86 -33.21
N PRO A 4 22.49 -23.53 -32.01
CA PRO A 4 22.45 -24.46 -30.88
C PRO A 4 21.02 -24.80 -30.45
N LEU A 5 20.84 -25.97 -29.84
CA LEU A 5 19.55 -26.47 -29.35
C LEU A 5 19.46 -26.42 -27.83
N PHE A 6 18.24 -26.42 -27.30
CA PHE A 6 17.91 -26.44 -25.88
C PHE A 6 16.68 -27.34 -25.64
N ASN A 7 16.71 -28.18 -24.62
CA ASN A 7 15.57 -29.02 -24.25
C ASN A 7 14.66 -28.22 -23.32
N LEU A 8 13.57 -27.67 -23.86
CA LEU A 8 12.59 -26.90 -23.09
C LEU A 8 11.68 -27.83 -22.25
N ALA A 9 11.41 -29.02 -22.78
CA ALA A 9 10.79 -30.15 -22.08
C ALA A 9 11.40 -31.46 -22.62
N PRO A 10 11.19 -32.62 -21.97
CA PRO A 10 11.80 -33.90 -22.38
C PRO A 10 11.59 -34.26 -23.86
N GLU A 11 10.43 -33.92 -24.44
CA GLU A 11 10.09 -34.17 -25.85
C GLU A 11 9.93 -32.88 -26.68
N LEU A 12 10.53 -31.78 -26.21
CA LEU A 12 10.48 -30.47 -26.87
C LEU A 12 11.85 -29.80 -26.92
N THR A 13 12.59 -30.05 -28.00
CA THR A 13 13.91 -29.46 -28.25
C THR A 13 13.80 -28.25 -29.18
N VAL A 14 14.02 -27.05 -28.65
CA VAL A 14 13.95 -25.79 -29.38
C VAL A 14 15.33 -25.26 -29.76
N SER A 15 15.44 -24.52 -30.86
CA SER A 15 16.63 -23.73 -31.16
C SER A 15 16.80 -22.59 -30.15
N ARG A 16 18.05 -22.28 -29.76
CA ARG A 16 18.39 -21.17 -28.85
C ARG A 16 18.02 -19.80 -29.43
N LEU A 17 17.74 -19.72 -30.73
CA LEU A 17 17.12 -18.57 -31.37
C LEU A 17 15.68 -18.94 -31.77
N CYS A 18 14.74 -18.05 -31.49
CA CYS A 18 13.34 -18.17 -31.89
C CYS A 18 12.99 -16.97 -32.77
N LEU A 19 12.49 -17.23 -33.99
CA LEU A 19 12.06 -16.16 -34.89
C LEU A 19 10.63 -15.74 -34.53
N GLY A 20 10.51 -14.56 -33.90
CA GLY A 20 9.24 -13.91 -33.64
C GLY A 20 8.67 -13.24 -34.90
N THR A 21 7.36 -13.39 -35.11
CA THR A 21 6.70 -13.02 -36.38
C THR A 21 5.83 -11.77 -36.27
N MET A 22 5.98 -10.97 -35.23
CA MET A 22 5.09 -9.82 -34.97
C MET A 22 5.11 -8.71 -36.04
N THR A 23 6.06 -8.73 -36.98
CA THR A 23 6.13 -7.80 -38.13
C THR A 23 5.43 -8.32 -39.39
N PHE A 24 5.05 -9.59 -39.42
CA PHE A 24 4.53 -10.28 -40.61
C PHE A 24 3.06 -9.92 -40.86
N GLY A 25 2.77 -9.37 -42.03
CA GLY A 25 1.48 -8.78 -42.36
C GLY A 25 1.40 -7.27 -42.12
N GLU A 26 2.49 -6.66 -41.62
CA GLU A 26 2.67 -5.21 -41.45
C GLU A 26 3.92 -4.68 -42.17
N GLN A 27 5.07 -4.70 -41.49
CA GLN A 27 6.35 -4.24 -42.07
C GLN A 27 6.88 -5.23 -43.10
N ASN A 28 6.49 -6.50 -42.99
CA ASN A 28 6.85 -7.55 -43.92
C ASN A 28 5.62 -8.05 -44.66
N SER A 29 5.69 -8.00 -45.98
CA SER A 29 4.74 -8.66 -46.87
C SER A 29 4.85 -10.19 -46.78
N LEU A 30 3.87 -10.91 -47.35
CA LEU A 30 3.88 -12.37 -47.37
C LEU A 30 5.16 -12.95 -48.04
N PRO A 31 5.60 -12.49 -49.23
CA PRO A 31 6.82 -13.02 -49.84
C PRO A 31 8.09 -12.77 -49.00
N GLU A 32 8.21 -11.60 -48.37
CA GLU A 32 9.34 -11.28 -47.49
C GLU A 32 9.32 -12.15 -46.23
N SER A 33 8.14 -12.37 -45.67
CA SER A 33 7.95 -13.26 -44.51
C SER A 33 8.38 -14.69 -44.85
N PHE A 34 8.01 -15.20 -46.03
CA PHE A 34 8.44 -16.52 -46.51
C PHE A 34 9.96 -16.59 -46.66
N GLN A 35 10.60 -15.56 -47.22
CA GLN A 35 12.05 -15.54 -47.36
C GLN A 35 12.77 -15.58 -46.01
N LEU A 36 12.26 -14.85 -45.00
CA LEU A 36 12.80 -14.86 -43.65
C LEU A 36 12.62 -16.23 -42.97
N LEU A 37 11.42 -16.81 -43.06
CA LEU A 37 11.12 -18.15 -42.52
C LEU A 37 11.96 -19.23 -43.20
N ASP A 38 12.07 -19.20 -44.53
CA ASP A 38 12.91 -20.10 -45.31
C ASP A 38 14.38 -19.99 -44.83
N LYS A 39 14.94 -18.78 -44.78
CA LYS A 39 16.33 -18.55 -44.34
C LYS A 39 16.56 -19.00 -42.89
N ALA A 40 15.62 -18.76 -41.98
CA ALA A 40 15.71 -19.18 -40.59
C ALA A 40 15.74 -20.72 -40.47
N LEU A 41 14.82 -21.41 -41.15
CA LEU A 41 14.77 -22.87 -41.15
C LEU A 41 16.04 -23.49 -41.75
N HIS A 42 16.57 -22.93 -42.85
CA HIS A 42 17.84 -23.36 -43.44
C HIS A 42 19.05 -23.14 -42.51
N ALA A 43 19.00 -22.15 -41.63
CA ALA A 43 20.04 -21.90 -40.63
C ALA A 43 19.96 -22.85 -39.41
N GLY A 44 18.92 -23.67 -39.32
CA GLY A 44 18.69 -24.59 -38.21
C GLY A 44 17.80 -24.02 -37.10
N ILE A 45 17.11 -22.90 -37.33
CA ILE A 45 16.08 -22.39 -36.42
C ILE A 45 14.82 -23.23 -36.64
N ASN A 46 14.38 -23.94 -35.60
CA ASN A 46 13.15 -24.73 -35.65
C ASN A 46 12.00 -24.07 -34.88
N PHE A 47 12.27 -23.01 -34.09
CA PHE A 47 11.30 -22.41 -33.18
C PHE A 47 10.80 -21.06 -33.69
N PHE A 48 9.47 -20.92 -33.80
CA PHE A 48 8.80 -19.73 -34.35
C PHE A 48 7.66 -19.29 -33.43
N ASP A 49 7.60 -18.00 -33.13
CA ASP A 49 6.67 -17.42 -32.15
C ASP A 49 5.76 -16.39 -32.80
N SER A 50 4.45 -16.61 -32.69
CA SER A 50 3.38 -15.73 -33.17
C SER A 50 2.42 -15.36 -32.03
N ALA A 51 1.32 -14.68 -32.33
CA ALA A 51 0.20 -14.42 -31.43
C ALA A 51 -1.04 -14.11 -32.25
N GLU A 52 -2.23 -14.37 -31.72
CA GLU A 52 -3.47 -14.04 -32.42
C GLU A 52 -3.61 -12.53 -32.73
N MET A 53 -3.05 -11.68 -31.88
CA MET A 53 -3.13 -10.23 -32.04
C MET A 53 -2.17 -9.68 -33.10
N TYR A 54 -1.19 -10.48 -33.54
CA TYR A 54 -0.14 -10.01 -34.45
C TYR A 54 -0.68 -9.81 -35.87
N PRO A 55 -0.12 -8.81 -36.59
CA PRO A 55 1.11 -8.06 -36.33
C PRO A 55 0.95 -6.80 -35.46
N VAL A 56 2.09 -6.17 -35.14
CA VAL A 56 2.18 -4.87 -34.45
C VAL A 56 2.64 -3.75 -35.39
N PRO A 57 2.17 -2.49 -35.23
CA PRO A 57 1.18 -2.02 -34.25
C PRO A 57 -0.20 -2.63 -34.46
N GLN A 58 -0.90 -2.89 -33.37
CA GLN A 58 -2.15 -3.66 -33.37
C GLN A 58 -3.30 -2.85 -33.99
N ARG A 59 -4.05 -3.46 -34.90
CA ARG A 59 -5.31 -2.91 -35.43
C ARG A 59 -6.22 -4.03 -35.97
N ALA A 60 -7.50 -3.71 -36.12
CA ALA A 60 -8.52 -4.65 -36.55
C ALA A 60 -8.24 -5.29 -37.93
N GLU A 61 -7.73 -4.50 -38.87
CA GLU A 61 -7.58 -4.91 -40.28
C GLU A 61 -6.48 -5.95 -40.49
N THR A 62 -5.52 -6.03 -39.56
CA THR A 62 -4.33 -6.88 -39.67
C THR A 62 -4.27 -8.00 -38.66
N GLN A 63 -5.12 -7.98 -37.63
CA GLN A 63 -5.16 -8.99 -36.58
C GLN A 63 -5.21 -10.41 -37.17
N GLY A 64 -4.36 -11.31 -36.68
CA GLY A 64 -4.29 -12.70 -37.10
C GLY A 64 -3.43 -12.97 -38.35
N ARG A 65 -3.05 -11.94 -39.13
CA ARG A 65 -2.27 -12.14 -40.37
C ARG A 65 -0.93 -12.83 -40.15
N SER A 66 -0.28 -12.61 -39.01
CA SER A 66 1.01 -13.24 -38.71
C SER A 66 0.86 -14.77 -38.61
N GLU A 67 -0.17 -15.26 -37.92
CA GLU A 67 -0.50 -16.69 -37.85
C GLU A 67 -0.87 -17.25 -39.22
N GLU A 68 -1.68 -16.52 -40.01
CA GLU A 68 -2.01 -16.92 -41.39
C GLU A 68 -0.75 -17.06 -42.25
N TYR A 69 0.21 -16.14 -42.13
CA TYR A 69 1.42 -16.15 -42.94
C TYR A 69 2.31 -17.36 -42.58
N VAL A 70 2.45 -17.67 -41.29
CA VAL A 70 3.20 -18.85 -40.83
C VAL A 70 2.52 -20.14 -41.29
N GLY A 71 1.20 -20.25 -41.14
CA GLY A 71 0.44 -21.43 -41.60
C GLY A 71 0.54 -21.64 -43.11
N ARG A 72 0.37 -20.56 -43.88
CA ARG A 72 0.55 -20.59 -45.34
C ARG A 72 1.97 -20.99 -45.73
N TRP A 73 2.99 -20.50 -45.02
CA TRP A 73 4.38 -20.87 -45.29
C TRP A 73 4.58 -22.38 -45.15
N ILE A 74 4.16 -22.98 -44.03
CA ILE A 74 4.29 -24.43 -43.80
C ILE A 74 3.65 -25.23 -44.94
N ARG A 75 2.41 -24.87 -45.30
CA ARG A 75 1.65 -25.56 -46.35
C ARG A 75 2.23 -25.34 -47.75
N GLU A 76 2.50 -24.10 -48.14
CA GLU A 76 2.96 -23.75 -49.50
C GLU A 76 4.41 -24.17 -49.75
N ARG A 77 5.25 -24.24 -48.71
CA ARG A 77 6.61 -24.79 -48.78
C ARG A 77 6.69 -26.29 -48.49
N ASN A 78 5.56 -26.93 -48.17
CA ASN A 78 5.47 -28.34 -47.81
C ASN A 78 6.46 -28.73 -46.70
N ILE A 79 6.53 -27.90 -45.65
CA ILE A 79 7.40 -28.14 -44.51
C ILE A 79 6.79 -29.23 -43.64
N PRO A 80 7.52 -30.33 -43.33
CA PRO A 80 7.06 -31.33 -42.38
C PRO A 80 6.79 -30.69 -41.02
N ARG A 81 5.60 -30.92 -40.46
CA ARG A 81 5.13 -30.25 -39.23
C ARG A 81 6.00 -30.59 -38.01
N ASP A 82 6.60 -31.78 -37.97
CA ASP A 82 7.52 -32.27 -36.94
C ASP A 82 8.90 -31.58 -36.96
N ARG A 83 9.23 -30.85 -38.03
CA ARG A 83 10.48 -30.07 -38.13
C ARG A 83 10.37 -28.66 -37.56
N VAL A 84 9.16 -28.23 -37.20
CA VAL A 84 8.85 -26.86 -36.79
C VAL A 84 8.19 -26.90 -35.43
N ILE A 85 8.61 -26.03 -34.52
CA ILE A 85 7.98 -25.80 -33.22
C ILE A 85 7.26 -24.47 -33.32
N LEU A 86 5.93 -24.51 -33.19
CA LEU A 86 5.09 -23.32 -33.23
C LEU A 86 4.65 -22.93 -31.83
N ALA A 87 5.02 -21.71 -31.44
CA ALA A 87 4.43 -21.02 -30.32
C ALA A 87 3.43 -19.96 -30.79
N THR A 88 2.26 -19.91 -30.15
CA THR A 88 1.35 -18.76 -30.28
C THR A 88 0.72 -18.44 -28.93
N LYS A 89 -0.07 -17.37 -28.87
CA LYS A 89 -0.53 -16.78 -27.61
C LYS A 89 -1.98 -16.31 -27.66
N VAL A 90 -2.66 -16.49 -26.53
CA VAL A 90 -3.96 -15.87 -26.24
C VAL A 90 -3.75 -14.53 -25.53
N SER A 91 -4.36 -13.48 -26.07
CA SER A 91 -4.33 -12.12 -25.54
C SER A 91 -5.21 -12.02 -24.30
N GLY A 92 -4.65 -11.48 -23.22
CA GLY A 92 -5.40 -11.16 -22.01
C GLY A 92 -6.28 -9.92 -22.17
N PRO A 93 -6.91 -9.45 -21.07
CA PRO A 93 -7.73 -8.25 -21.08
C PRO A 93 -6.91 -7.03 -21.48
N SER A 94 -7.43 -6.22 -22.41
CA SER A 94 -6.74 -4.99 -22.86
C SER A 94 -7.57 -3.72 -22.72
N GLY A 95 -8.90 -3.82 -22.65
CA GLY A 95 -9.82 -2.67 -22.66
C GLY A 95 -9.83 -1.84 -23.96
N GLN A 96 -8.85 -2.03 -24.85
CA GLN A 96 -8.65 -1.21 -26.05
C GLN A 96 -8.76 -2.01 -27.36
N MET A 97 -8.42 -3.30 -27.37
CA MET A 97 -8.43 -4.14 -28.58
C MET A 97 -9.79 -4.82 -28.79
N THR A 98 -10.82 -4.01 -29.03
CA THR A 98 -12.23 -4.47 -29.13
C THR A 98 -12.53 -5.41 -30.30
N TRP A 99 -11.62 -5.53 -31.27
CA TRP A 99 -11.75 -6.41 -32.43
C TRP A 99 -11.27 -7.85 -32.20
N ILE A 100 -10.53 -8.12 -31.12
CA ILE A 100 -10.09 -9.48 -30.78
C ILE A 100 -11.22 -10.15 -30.00
N ARG A 101 -11.89 -11.18 -30.53
CA ARG A 101 -12.99 -11.91 -29.84
C ARG A 101 -14.05 -10.99 -29.19
N GLY A 102 -14.36 -9.85 -29.82
CA GLY A 102 -15.30 -8.86 -29.28
C GLY A 102 -14.77 -7.99 -28.13
N GLY A 103 -13.45 -7.95 -27.92
CA GLY A 103 -12.77 -7.24 -26.85
C GLY A 103 -12.68 -8.12 -25.61
N PRO A 104 -11.62 -8.93 -25.46
CA PRO A 104 -11.58 -9.90 -24.38
C PRO A 104 -11.54 -9.14 -23.07
N LYS A 105 -12.56 -9.37 -22.24
CA LYS A 105 -12.68 -8.77 -20.90
C LYS A 105 -11.95 -9.60 -19.85
N CYS A 106 -11.71 -10.86 -20.17
CA CYS A 106 -11.18 -11.89 -19.30
C CYS A 106 -10.55 -13.04 -20.11
N LEU A 107 -9.76 -13.88 -19.44
CA LEU A 107 -9.20 -15.15 -19.90
C LEU A 107 -9.98 -16.33 -19.29
N ASP A 108 -11.30 -16.33 -19.45
CA ASP A 108 -12.15 -17.44 -19.04
C ASP A 108 -12.00 -18.66 -19.97
N ALA A 109 -12.58 -19.78 -19.57
CA ALA A 109 -12.52 -21.02 -20.34
C ALA A 109 -13.03 -20.85 -21.79
N ARG A 110 -14.04 -20.01 -21.99
CA ARG A 110 -14.61 -19.72 -23.31
C ARG A 110 -13.61 -18.97 -24.19
N ASN A 111 -13.03 -17.88 -23.69
CA ASN A 111 -12.08 -17.06 -24.43
C ASN A 111 -10.83 -17.84 -24.82
N ILE A 112 -10.31 -18.66 -23.90
CA ILE A 112 -9.14 -19.50 -24.17
C ILE A 112 -9.46 -20.52 -25.27
N THR A 113 -10.60 -21.21 -25.18
CA THR A 113 -11.01 -22.21 -26.17
C THR A 113 -11.22 -21.59 -27.55
N GLU A 114 -11.94 -20.48 -27.62
CA GLU A 114 -12.19 -19.75 -28.87
C GLU A 114 -10.89 -19.22 -29.50
N ALA A 115 -9.95 -18.72 -28.68
CA ALA A 115 -8.66 -18.25 -29.17
C ALA A 115 -7.83 -19.39 -29.77
N ILE A 116 -7.77 -20.56 -29.11
CA ILE A 116 -7.06 -21.74 -29.61
C ILE A 116 -7.61 -22.18 -30.97
N ASP A 117 -8.94 -22.33 -31.07
CA ASP A 117 -9.59 -22.80 -32.29
C ASP A 117 -9.37 -21.83 -33.46
N ASN A 118 -9.47 -20.53 -33.19
CA ASN A 118 -9.21 -19.51 -34.20
C ASN A 118 -7.73 -19.47 -34.64
N SER A 119 -6.79 -19.67 -33.71
CA SER A 119 -5.36 -19.76 -34.02
C SER A 119 -5.02 -20.99 -34.87
N LEU A 120 -5.56 -22.17 -34.52
CA LEU A 120 -5.41 -23.40 -35.30
C LEU A 120 -5.99 -23.23 -36.71
N PHE A 121 -7.17 -22.61 -36.82
CA PHE A 121 -7.81 -22.32 -38.10
C PHE A 121 -6.94 -21.42 -39.00
N ARG A 122 -6.42 -20.30 -38.46
CA ARG A 122 -5.55 -19.38 -39.20
C ARG A 122 -4.23 -20.03 -39.62
N MET A 123 -3.61 -20.80 -38.73
CA MET A 123 -2.35 -21.49 -39.01
C MET A 123 -2.52 -22.77 -39.85
N GLN A 124 -3.74 -23.24 -40.03
CA GLN A 124 -4.06 -24.45 -40.80
C GLN A 124 -3.27 -25.67 -40.32
N THR A 125 -3.25 -25.88 -39.00
CA THR A 125 -2.58 -27.01 -38.35
C THR A 125 -3.47 -27.59 -37.26
N ASP A 126 -3.31 -28.88 -36.96
CA ASP A 126 -4.15 -29.59 -35.99
C ASP A 126 -3.68 -29.36 -34.54
N TYR A 127 -2.44 -28.93 -34.33
CA TYR A 127 -1.87 -28.71 -33.00
C TYR A 127 -0.84 -27.57 -32.93
N ILE A 128 -0.74 -26.97 -31.74
CA ILE A 128 0.28 -25.99 -31.37
C ILE A 128 1.28 -26.63 -30.40
N ASP A 129 2.58 -26.43 -30.61
CA ASP A 129 3.59 -27.03 -29.72
C ASP A 129 3.63 -26.34 -28.35
N LEU A 130 3.58 -25.01 -28.34
CA LEU A 130 3.59 -24.22 -27.11
C LEU A 130 2.50 -23.13 -27.18
N TYR A 131 1.48 -23.24 -26.34
CA TYR A 131 0.45 -22.21 -26.22
C TYR A 131 0.70 -21.36 -24.98
N GLN A 132 0.67 -20.04 -25.14
CA GLN A 132 1.03 -19.13 -24.07
C GLN A 132 -0.11 -18.18 -23.72
N ILE A 133 -0.28 -17.88 -22.44
CA ILE A 133 -1.01 -16.69 -22.02
C ILE A 133 -0.13 -15.47 -22.33
N HIS A 134 -0.57 -14.57 -23.20
CA HIS A 134 0.25 -13.47 -23.70
C HIS A 134 0.53 -12.40 -22.62
N TRP A 135 -0.46 -12.11 -21.79
CA TRP A 135 -0.27 -11.38 -20.54
C TRP A 135 -1.34 -11.81 -19.54
N PRO A 136 -1.08 -11.62 -18.23
CA PRO A 136 -1.98 -12.10 -17.20
C PRO A 136 -3.37 -11.49 -17.29
N ASP A 137 -4.37 -12.25 -16.86
CA ASP A 137 -5.73 -11.74 -16.70
C ASP A 137 -5.80 -10.66 -15.62
N ARG A 138 -5.08 -10.89 -14.52
CA ARG A 138 -4.97 -9.95 -13.39
C ARG A 138 -4.13 -8.74 -13.75
N TYR A 139 -4.33 -7.65 -13.00
CA TYR A 139 -3.42 -6.51 -13.05
C TYR A 139 -1.99 -6.92 -12.68
N VAL A 140 -1.07 -6.59 -13.56
CA VAL A 140 0.37 -6.58 -13.31
C VAL A 140 0.97 -5.34 -13.99
N PRO A 141 2.06 -4.76 -13.43
CA PRO A 141 2.82 -3.72 -14.11
C PRO A 141 3.38 -4.29 -15.42
N MET A 142 3.06 -3.63 -16.53
CA MET A 142 3.46 -4.08 -17.86
C MET A 142 3.95 -2.91 -18.69
N PHE A 143 4.64 -3.25 -19.79
CA PHE A 143 4.93 -2.32 -20.88
C PHE A 143 5.69 -1.04 -20.46
N GLY A 144 6.61 -1.17 -19.51
CA GLY A 144 7.49 -0.09 -19.04
C GLY A 144 7.25 0.31 -17.59
N GLU A 145 6.15 -0.16 -17.00
CA GLU A 145 5.93 -0.11 -15.55
C GLU A 145 6.60 -1.30 -14.86
N PHE A 146 7.08 -1.09 -13.63
CA PHE A 146 7.76 -2.11 -12.83
C PHE A 146 7.29 -2.16 -11.37
N GLU A 147 6.61 -1.12 -10.88
CA GLU A 147 6.05 -1.07 -9.52
C GLU A 147 4.62 -1.60 -9.52
N TYR A 148 4.36 -2.59 -8.67
CA TYR A 148 3.02 -3.14 -8.46
C TYR A 148 2.19 -2.18 -7.60
N ASP A 149 1.08 -1.68 -8.16
CA ASP A 149 0.11 -0.83 -7.46
C ASP A 149 -1.16 -1.65 -7.14
N PRO A 150 -1.40 -2.00 -5.86
CA PRO A 150 -2.58 -2.78 -5.49
C PRO A 150 -3.91 -2.05 -5.79
N VAL A 151 -3.91 -0.72 -5.91
CA VAL A 151 -5.13 0.07 -6.20
C VAL A 151 -5.60 -0.14 -7.64
N ARG A 152 -4.73 -0.61 -8.54
CA ARG A 152 -5.05 -0.88 -9.95
C ARG A 152 -5.59 -2.29 -10.18
N GLN A 153 -5.71 -3.11 -9.12
CA GLN A 153 -6.26 -4.45 -9.23
C GLN A 153 -7.73 -4.40 -9.67
N PHE A 154 -8.06 -5.23 -10.64
CA PHE A 154 -9.44 -5.43 -11.11
C PHE A 154 -9.82 -6.91 -10.99
N CYS A 155 -11.12 -7.19 -11.07
CA CYS A 155 -11.64 -8.56 -11.04
C CYS A 155 -11.02 -9.37 -12.19
N SER A 156 -10.42 -10.51 -11.85
CA SER A 156 -9.72 -11.38 -12.79
C SER A 156 -10.17 -12.82 -12.63
N VAL A 157 -10.19 -13.55 -13.74
CA VAL A 157 -10.39 -14.99 -13.79
C VAL A 157 -9.31 -15.69 -12.98
N ARG A 158 -9.75 -16.69 -12.22
CA ARG A 158 -8.88 -17.51 -11.39
C ARG A 158 -7.87 -18.28 -12.23
N ILE A 159 -6.69 -18.51 -11.65
CA ILE A 159 -5.61 -19.26 -12.30
C ILE A 159 -6.04 -20.72 -12.54
N GLU A 160 -6.84 -21.29 -11.63
CA GLU A 160 -7.39 -22.64 -11.76
C GLU A 160 -8.24 -22.79 -13.02
N GLU A 161 -9.17 -21.86 -13.27
CA GLU A 161 -10.02 -21.91 -14.45
C GLU A 161 -9.21 -21.76 -15.75
N GLN A 162 -8.23 -20.84 -15.75
CA GLN A 162 -7.31 -20.65 -16.88
C GLN A 162 -6.54 -21.95 -17.17
N LEU A 163 -5.98 -22.59 -16.14
CA LEU A 163 -5.21 -23.82 -16.27
C LEU A 163 -6.09 -25.01 -16.66
N GLU A 164 -7.32 -25.11 -16.15
CA GLU A 164 -8.30 -26.11 -16.57
C GLU A 164 -8.63 -26.02 -18.05
N ALA A 165 -8.86 -24.81 -18.56
CA ALA A 165 -9.16 -24.60 -19.97
C ALA A 165 -7.99 -25.01 -20.87
N LEU A 166 -6.76 -24.68 -20.47
CA LEU A 166 -5.55 -25.10 -21.16
C LEU A 166 -5.32 -26.62 -21.04
N GLY A 167 -5.58 -27.21 -19.88
CA GLY A 167 -5.53 -28.65 -19.65
C GLY A 167 -6.45 -29.43 -20.58
N ARG A 168 -7.72 -29.00 -20.71
CA ARG A 168 -8.66 -29.59 -21.67
C ARG A 168 -8.15 -29.51 -23.12
N ALA A 169 -7.44 -28.45 -23.49
CA ALA A 169 -6.86 -28.32 -24.82
C ALA A 169 -5.64 -29.23 -25.02
N VAL A 170 -4.85 -29.51 -23.96
CA VAL A 170 -3.79 -30.53 -23.96
C VAL A 170 -4.40 -31.91 -24.16
N ASP A 171 -5.42 -32.27 -23.38
CA ASP A 171 -6.11 -33.56 -23.47
C ASP A 171 -6.75 -33.78 -24.84
N ALA A 172 -7.28 -32.71 -25.45
CA ALA A 172 -7.83 -32.75 -26.80
C ALA A 172 -6.76 -32.81 -27.91
N GLY A 173 -5.47 -32.76 -27.58
CA GLY A 173 -4.36 -32.77 -28.53
C GLY A 173 -4.20 -31.47 -29.35
N LYS A 174 -4.94 -30.41 -29.00
CA LYS A 174 -4.89 -29.10 -29.69
C LYS A 174 -3.64 -28.32 -29.35
N ILE A 175 -3.11 -28.50 -28.14
CA ILE A 175 -1.85 -27.90 -27.69
C ILE A 175 -0.99 -28.98 -27.03
N ARG A 176 0.34 -28.91 -27.16
CA ARG A 176 1.26 -29.89 -26.52
C ARG A 176 1.78 -29.42 -25.16
N TYR A 177 2.15 -28.15 -25.06
CA TYR A 177 2.71 -27.57 -23.84
C TYR A 177 2.18 -26.16 -23.57
N ILE A 178 2.29 -25.72 -22.32
CA ILE A 178 1.82 -24.42 -21.85
C ILE A 178 2.98 -23.55 -21.39
N GLY A 179 2.93 -22.28 -21.78
CA GLY A 179 3.79 -21.23 -21.25
C GLY A 179 3.00 -20.01 -20.78
N LEU A 180 3.71 -19.10 -20.12
CA LEU A 180 3.19 -17.80 -19.68
C LEU A 180 4.00 -16.70 -20.35
N SER A 181 3.48 -15.48 -20.42
CA SER A 181 4.19 -14.32 -20.93
C SER A 181 3.81 -13.06 -20.15
N ASN A 182 4.76 -12.14 -20.02
CA ASN A 182 4.64 -10.93 -19.21
C ASN A 182 4.21 -11.22 -17.76
N GLU A 183 4.69 -12.34 -17.21
CA GLU A 183 4.31 -12.81 -15.88
C GLU A 183 5.30 -12.32 -14.80
N THR A 184 4.88 -12.39 -13.53
CA THR A 184 5.68 -12.07 -12.34
C THR A 184 6.06 -13.36 -11.57
N PRO A 185 7.01 -13.29 -10.62
CA PRO A 185 7.34 -14.45 -9.79
C PRO A 185 6.11 -15.04 -9.09
N TYR A 186 5.20 -14.17 -8.62
CA TYR A 186 3.97 -14.58 -7.96
C TYR A 186 3.09 -15.47 -8.83
N GLY A 187 2.70 -15.03 -10.02
CA GLY A 187 1.75 -15.81 -10.81
C GLY A 187 2.41 -17.05 -11.43
N LEU A 188 3.70 -17.01 -11.80
CA LEU A 188 4.42 -18.23 -12.18
C LEU A 188 4.33 -19.30 -11.08
N MET A 189 4.70 -18.95 -9.84
CA MET A 189 4.64 -19.88 -8.72
C MET A 189 3.20 -20.32 -8.40
N LYS A 190 2.21 -19.44 -8.59
CA LYS A 190 0.80 -19.80 -8.42
C LYS A 190 0.29 -20.77 -9.47
N PHE A 191 0.62 -20.58 -10.75
CA PHE A 191 0.28 -21.55 -11.80
C PHE A 191 0.89 -22.93 -11.51
N LEU A 192 2.14 -22.97 -11.06
CA LEU A 192 2.82 -24.23 -10.70
C LEU A 192 2.19 -24.89 -9.47
N GLN A 193 1.92 -24.12 -8.42
CA GLN A 193 1.23 -24.60 -7.22
C GLN A 193 -0.13 -25.22 -7.57
N VAL A 194 -0.91 -24.55 -8.43
CA VAL A 194 -2.21 -25.05 -8.89
C VAL A 194 -2.04 -26.32 -9.72
N ALA A 195 -1.06 -26.36 -10.64
CA ALA A 195 -0.76 -27.53 -11.45
C ALA A 195 -0.38 -28.77 -10.60
N GLU A 196 0.33 -28.58 -9.49
CA GLU A 196 0.70 -29.66 -8.56
C GLU A 196 -0.48 -30.15 -7.71
N SER A 197 -1.39 -29.24 -7.35
CA SER A 197 -2.55 -29.56 -6.50
C SER A 197 -3.66 -30.31 -7.24
N GLY A 198 -3.74 -30.17 -8.57
CA GLY A 198 -4.77 -30.80 -9.40
C GLY A 198 -4.28 -32.08 -10.07
N VAL A 199 -5.09 -33.14 -9.99
CA VAL A 199 -4.79 -34.39 -10.70
C VAL A 199 -4.92 -34.16 -12.21
N GLY A 200 -3.83 -34.30 -12.95
CA GLY A 200 -3.82 -34.25 -14.41
C GLY A 200 -3.59 -32.88 -15.02
N TYR A 201 -3.30 -31.83 -14.25
CA TYR A 201 -2.98 -30.53 -14.86
C TYR A 201 -1.59 -30.50 -15.51
N PRO A 202 -1.47 -29.96 -16.72
CA PRO A 202 -0.19 -29.77 -17.39
C PRO A 202 0.68 -28.73 -16.66
N LYS A 203 1.95 -29.06 -16.48
CA LYS A 203 2.95 -28.15 -15.90
C LYS A 203 3.29 -27.00 -16.87
N ILE A 204 3.45 -25.79 -16.33
CA ILE A 204 4.02 -24.66 -17.07
C ILE A 204 5.51 -24.91 -17.33
N ILE A 205 5.93 -24.87 -18.60
CA ILE A 205 7.32 -25.19 -18.97
C ILE A 205 8.17 -23.97 -19.35
N SER A 206 7.53 -22.84 -19.64
CA SER A 206 8.24 -21.63 -20.07
C SER A 206 7.55 -20.34 -19.64
N VAL A 207 8.36 -19.30 -19.43
CA VAL A 207 7.89 -17.91 -19.30
C VAL A 207 8.55 -17.04 -20.37
N GLN A 208 7.76 -16.27 -21.11
CA GLN A 208 8.22 -15.36 -22.15
C GLN A 208 8.18 -13.91 -21.67
N ASN A 209 9.30 -13.42 -21.15
CA ASN A 209 9.45 -12.06 -20.61
C ASN A 209 10.51 -11.24 -21.37
N SER A 210 10.44 -9.91 -21.26
CA SER A 210 11.43 -9.01 -21.85
C SER A 210 12.76 -9.22 -21.15
N TYR A 211 13.82 -9.52 -21.90
CA TYR A 211 15.17 -9.69 -21.36
C TYR A 211 16.22 -9.24 -22.36
N ASN A 212 16.99 -8.21 -22.01
CA ASN A 212 18.05 -7.62 -22.83
C ASN A 212 18.99 -6.75 -21.98
N LEU A 213 20.03 -6.18 -22.58
CA LEU A 213 21.01 -5.32 -21.88
C LEU A 213 20.37 -4.11 -21.15
N LEU A 214 19.22 -3.62 -21.59
CA LEU A 214 18.48 -2.50 -20.98
C LEU A 214 17.38 -2.95 -20.02
N CYS A 215 17.04 -4.24 -20.00
CA CYS A 215 15.91 -4.79 -19.24
C CYS A 215 16.31 -6.14 -18.64
N ARG A 216 16.71 -6.10 -17.36
CA ARG A 216 17.24 -7.25 -16.61
C ARG A 216 16.37 -7.60 -15.38
N SER A 217 15.10 -7.20 -15.37
CA SER A 217 14.18 -7.47 -14.25
C SER A 217 14.00 -8.97 -13.95
N PHE A 218 14.26 -9.83 -14.95
CA PHE A 218 14.31 -11.27 -14.77
C PHE A 218 15.33 -11.71 -13.69
N ASP A 219 16.50 -11.06 -13.62
CA ASP A 219 17.62 -11.44 -12.74
C ASP A 219 17.24 -11.34 -11.23
N SER A 220 16.28 -10.50 -10.87
CA SER A 220 16.00 -10.17 -9.47
C SER A 220 15.20 -11.21 -8.70
N GLY A 221 14.26 -11.90 -9.35
CA GLY A 221 13.37 -12.85 -8.66
C GLY A 221 12.76 -13.92 -9.57
N MET A 222 12.48 -13.58 -10.83
CA MET A 222 11.98 -14.58 -11.79
C MET A 222 13.02 -15.67 -12.09
N ALA A 223 14.31 -15.31 -12.12
CA ALA A 223 15.40 -16.26 -12.30
C ALA A 223 15.44 -17.34 -11.21
N GLU A 224 15.23 -16.97 -9.95
CA GLU A 224 15.18 -17.92 -8.82
C GLU A 224 14.01 -18.90 -8.99
N CYS A 225 12.80 -18.39 -9.25
CA CYS A 225 11.63 -19.24 -9.51
C CYS A 225 11.85 -20.18 -10.70
N CYS A 226 12.36 -19.66 -11.81
CA CYS A 226 12.63 -20.47 -13.01
C CYS A 226 13.66 -21.57 -12.76
N HIS A 227 14.70 -21.28 -11.97
CA HIS A 227 15.73 -22.26 -11.63
C HIS A 227 15.17 -23.40 -10.78
N HIS A 228 14.46 -23.08 -9.70
CA HIS A 228 13.91 -24.08 -8.78
C HIS A 228 12.83 -24.93 -9.44
N GLU A 229 12.00 -24.31 -10.28
CA GLU A 229 10.85 -24.97 -10.88
C GLU A 229 11.13 -25.59 -12.25
N SER A 230 12.37 -25.50 -12.74
CA SER A 230 12.79 -25.99 -14.06
C SER A 230 11.94 -25.40 -15.20
N VAL A 231 11.70 -24.08 -15.16
CA VAL A 231 10.96 -23.33 -16.18
C VAL A 231 11.93 -22.53 -17.04
N GLY A 232 11.85 -22.68 -18.36
CA GLY A 232 12.75 -21.98 -19.29
C GLY A 232 12.31 -20.55 -19.61
N LEU A 233 13.25 -19.59 -19.63
CA LEU A 233 12.98 -18.23 -20.11
C LEU A 233 13.03 -18.18 -21.65
N LEU A 234 11.98 -17.64 -22.25
CA LEU A 234 11.94 -17.17 -23.64
C LEU A 234 12.14 -15.65 -23.65
N GLY A 235 13.39 -15.21 -23.82
CA GLY A 235 13.75 -13.79 -23.70
C GLY A 235 13.34 -13.00 -24.94
N TYR A 236 12.25 -12.22 -24.86
CA TYR A 236 11.77 -11.42 -26.00
C TYR A 236 12.38 -10.03 -26.05
N SER A 237 12.34 -9.42 -27.24
CA SER A 237 12.96 -8.11 -27.53
C SER A 237 14.45 -8.03 -27.12
N PRO A 238 15.29 -9.02 -27.52
CA PRO A 238 16.70 -9.05 -27.11
C PRO A 238 17.50 -7.84 -27.65
N LEU A 239 16.98 -7.15 -28.68
CA LEU A 239 17.56 -5.93 -29.25
C LEU A 239 16.81 -4.65 -28.87
N ALA A 240 15.89 -4.68 -27.89
CA ALA A 240 15.13 -3.51 -27.45
C ALA A 240 14.49 -2.73 -28.63
N MET A 241 13.69 -3.42 -29.46
CA MET A 241 13.10 -2.85 -30.69
C MET A 241 14.10 -2.33 -31.73
N GLY A 242 15.33 -2.86 -31.71
CA GLY A 242 16.43 -2.51 -32.61
C GLY A 242 17.33 -1.40 -32.06
N LEU A 243 17.07 -0.90 -30.85
CA LEU A 243 17.84 0.15 -30.22
C LEU A 243 19.29 -0.25 -29.96
N LEU A 244 19.49 -1.47 -29.46
CA LEU A 244 20.81 -2.05 -29.18
C LEU A 244 21.63 -2.39 -30.44
N SER A 245 21.08 -2.21 -31.64
CA SER A 245 21.88 -2.27 -32.87
C SER A 245 22.62 -0.96 -33.16
N GLY A 246 22.36 0.11 -32.40
CA GLY A 246 22.91 1.45 -32.62
C GLY A 246 22.29 2.22 -33.80
N LYS A 247 21.33 1.65 -34.54
CA LYS A 247 20.83 2.23 -35.80
C LYS A 247 20.16 3.60 -35.66
N TYR A 248 19.67 3.94 -34.47
CA TYR A 248 19.02 5.23 -34.19
C TYR A 248 19.99 6.32 -33.71
N PHE A 249 21.28 5.99 -33.54
CA PHE A 249 22.31 6.92 -33.06
C PHE A 249 23.16 7.49 -34.20
N SER A 250 22.83 7.19 -35.45
CA SER A 250 23.46 7.85 -36.58
C SER A 250 23.07 9.34 -36.62
N PRO A 251 23.91 10.23 -37.20
CA PRO A 251 23.65 11.66 -37.23
C PRO A 251 22.31 12.06 -37.88
N ASP A 252 21.76 11.20 -38.75
CA ASP A 252 20.47 11.36 -39.43
C ASP A 252 19.28 10.73 -38.68
N GLY A 253 19.49 10.13 -37.50
CA GLY A 253 18.45 9.49 -36.68
C GLY A 253 18.06 8.07 -37.12
N GLY A 254 18.79 7.51 -38.08
CA GLY A 254 18.64 6.14 -38.54
C GLY A 254 17.66 5.93 -39.69
N PRO A 255 17.51 4.69 -40.18
CA PRO A 255 16.65 4.40 -41.33
C PRO A 255 15.19 4.79 -41.12
N ALA A 256 14.55 5.39 -42.12
CA ALA A 256 13.14 5.80 -42.05
C ALA A 256 12.17 4.60 -41.89
N ASP A 257 12.56 3.43 -42.38
CA ASP A 257 11.80 2.18 -42.27
C ASP A 257 12.09 1.41 -40.96
N ALA A 258 12.95 1.94 -40.08
CA ALA A 258 13.18 1.38 -38.76
C ALA A 258 11.93 1.55 -37.88
N ARG A 259 11.65 0.57 -37.01
CA ARG A 259 10.37 0.48 -36.27
C ARG A 259 9.99 1.76 -35.52
N LEU A 260 10.91 2.33 -34.73
CA LEU A 260 10.62 3.53 -33.93
C LEU A 260 10.49 4.80 -34.79
N ASN A 261 11.05 4.79 -36.01
CA ASN A 261 10.92 5.91 -36.95
C ASN A 261 9.60 5.79 -37.75
N LEU A 262 9.31 4.59 -38.26
CA LEU A 262 8.13 4.30 -39.07
C LEU A 262 6.82 4.47 -38.29
N PHE A 263 6.80 4.07 -37.01
CA PHE A 263 5.60 4.09 -36.16
C PHE A 263 5.65 5.17 -35.07
N LYS A 264 6.45 6.20 -35.26
CA LYS A 264 6.57 7.31 -34.31
C LYS A 264 5.20 7.93 -34.00
N GLY A 265 4.83 7.99 -32.73
CA GLY A 265 3.54 8.47 -32.21
C GLY A 265 2.35 7.52 -32.47
N LYS A 266 2.57 6.34 -33.06
CA LYS A 266 1.53 5.35 -33.41
C LYS A 266 1.71 4.01 -32.70
N TYR A 267 2.82 3.81 -32.00
CA TYR A 267 3.11 2.57 -31.28
C TYR A 267 3.48 2.86 -29.81
N SER A 268 2.49 3.35 -29.06
CA SER A 268 2.63 3.82 -27.68
C SER A 268 3.28 2.80 -26.75
N GLU A 269 2.93 1.52 -26.88
CA GLU A 269 3.48 0.41 -26.09
C GLU A 269 4.99 0.19 -26.31
N GLY A 270 5.49 0.48 -27.51
CA GLY A 270 6.91 0.41 -27.81
C GLY A 270 7.65 1.66 -27.36
N GLU A 271 7.04 2.82 -27.56
CA GLU A 271 7.58 4.11 -27.15
C GLU A 271 7.65 4.24 -25.62
N SER A 272 6.68 3.73 -24.87
CA SER A 272 6.70 3.76 -23.40
C SER A 272 7.90 3.00 -22.80
N ARG A 273 8.37 1.96 -23.49
CA ARG A 273 9.48 1.10 -23.04
C ARG A 273 10.85 1.63 -23.43
N TYR A 274 11.01 2.03 -24.70
CA TYR A 274 12.32 2.37 -25.27
C TYR A 274 12.37 3.80 -25.84
N ASN A 275 11.75 4.74 -25.14
CA ASN A 275 11.76 6.15 -25.55
C ASN A 275 13.18 6.71 -25.55
N LEU A 276 13.69 7.08 -26.73
CA LEU A 276 14.98 7.73 -26.88
C LEU A 276 15.03 9.16 -26.30
N SER A 277 13.88 9.78 -25.98
CA SER A 277 13.86 11.02 -25.20
C SER A 277 14.32 10.82 -23.75
N ARG A 278 14.27 9.58 -23.22
CA ARG A 278 14.78 9.27 -21.89
C ARG A 278 16.30 9.22 -21.93
N THR A 279 16.94 10.19 -21.29
CA THR A 279 18.40 10.27 -21.20
C THR A 279 19.02 8.98 -20.70
N ILE A 280 18.41 8.32 -19.72
CA ILE A 280 18.92 7.05 -19.19
C ILE A 280 18.97 5.94 -20.25
N VAL A 281 17.93 5.79 -21.07
CA VAL A 281 17.89 4.78 -22.15
C VAL A 281 18.91 5.09 -23.24
N LYS A 282 19.06 6.38 -23.57
CA LYS A 282 20.01 6.87 -24.58
C LYS A 282 21.45 6.61 -24.14
N GLU A 283 21.82 7.04 -22.94
CA GLU A 283 23.17 6.86 -22.40
C GLU A 283 23.45 5.38 -22.10
N ALA A 284 22.45 4.64 -21.60
CA ALA A 284 22.48 3.19 -21.46
C ALA A 284 22.92 2.47 -22.73
N THR A 285 22.22 2.79 -23.82
CA THR A 285 22.50 2.20 -25.11
C THR A 285 23.89 2.57 -25.60
N LYS A 286 24.28 3.86 -25.53
CA LYS A 286 25.60 4.31 -25.97
C LYS A 286 26.73 3.56 -25.27
N ALA A 287 26.70 3.40 -23.95
CA ALA A 287 27.80 2.69 -23.30
C ALA A 287 27.89 1.22 -23.73
N TYR A 288 26.76 0.55 -24.02
CA TYR A 288 26.82 -0.79 -24.62
C TYR A 288 27.37 -0.79 -26.04
N LEU A 289 27.11 0.26 -26.84
CA LEU A 289 27.76 0.45 -28.14
C LEU A 289 29.26 0.68 -27.98
N ASP A 290 29.69 1.49 -27.01
CA ASP A 290 31.10 1.76 -26.70
C ASP A 290 31.81 0.48 -26.23
N ILE A 291 31.13 -0.39 -25.45
CA ILE A 291 31.63 -1.71 -25.08
C ILE A 291 31.77 -2.58 -26.34
N ALA A 292 30.77 -2.60 -27.22
CA ALA A 292 30.84 -3.36 -28.47
C ALA A 292 32.04 -2.93 -29.33
N GLU A 293 32.24 -1.62 -29.47
CA GLU A 293 33.38 -1.02 -30.18
C GLU A 293 34.71 -1.37 -29.52
N LYS A 294 34.82 -1.19 -28.20
CA LYS A 294 36.03 -1.48 -27.40
C LYS A 294 36.54 -2.90 -27.62
N TYR A 295 35.64 -3.88 -27.72
CA TYR A 295 35.99 -5.29 -27.87
C TYR A 295 35.90 -5.79 -29.32
N GLY A 296 35.61 -4.91 -30.30
CA GLY A 296 35.53 -5.27 -31.71
C GLY A 296 34.40 -6.26 -32.04
N VAL A 297 33.29 -6.21 -31.29
CA VAL A 297 32.11 -7.08 -31.48
C VAL A 297 30.98 -6.26 -32.08
N HIS A 298 30.23 -6.84 -33.03
CA HIS A 298 29.06 -6.16 -33.58
C HIS A 298 27.99 -5.93 -32.49
N PRO A 299 27.34 -4.76 -32.39
CA PRO A 299 26.36 -4.48 -31.32
C PRO A 299 25.21 -5.48 -31.22
N VAL A 300 24.69 -5.94 -32.36
CA VAL A 300 23.66 -7.00 -32.41
C VAL A 300 24.20 -8.29 -31.79
N SER A 301 25.44 -8.66 -32.11
CA SER A 301 26.05 -9.88 -31.59
C SER A 301 26.32 -9.78 -30.09
N LEU A 302 26.77 -8.63 -29.58
CA LEU A 302 26.92 -8.38 -28.15
C LEU A 302 25.59 -8.58 -27.40
N ALA A 303 24.51 -7.97 -27.89
CA ALA A 303 23.21 -8.01 -27.24
C ALA A 303 22.58 -9.42 -27.26
N ILE A 304 22.63 -10.12 -28.40
CA ILE A 304 22.11 -11.49 -28.50
C ILE A 304 22.97 -12.46 -27.66
N ALA A 305 24.30 -12.37 -27.73
CA ALA A 305 25.19 -13.22 -26.94
C ALA A 305 24.99 -12.99 -25.43
N PHE A 306 24.74 -11.75 -25.00
CA PHE A 306 24.39 -11.43 -23.62
C PHE A 306 23.12 -12.16 -23.17
N VAL A 307 22.07 -12.17 -23.99
CA VAL A 307 20.83 -12.90 -23.66
C VAL A 307 21.10 -14.40 -23.61
N LEU A 308 21.77 -14.96 -24.62
CA LEU A 308 22.03 -16.38 -24.73
C LEU A 308 23.03 -16.92 -23.69
N ARG A 309 23.83 -16.07 -23.04
CA ARG A 309 24.76 -16.52 -21.98
C ARG A 309 24.02 -16.96 -20.71
N HIS A 310 22.82 -16.43 -20.48
CA HIS A 310 22.12 -16.68 -19.23
C HIS A 310 21.67 -18.15 -19.19
N PRO A 311 22.03 -18.93 -18.14
CA PRO A 311 21.83 -20.38 -18.13
C PRO A 311 20.35 -20.79 -18.19
N LEU A 312 19.46 -19.95 -17.67
CA LEU A 312 18.00 -20.17 -17.70
C LEU A 312 17.31 -19.71 -18.99
N VAL A 313 18.03 -19.06 -19.92
CA VAL A 313 17.46 -18.68 -21.22
C VAL A 313 17.44 -19.91 -22.12
N ALA A 314 16.24 -20.38 -22.41
CA ALA A 314 16.01 -21.46 -23.35
C ALA A 314 16.16 -20.97 -24.80
N SER A 315 15.55 -19.82 -25.11
CA SER A 315 15.64 -19.23 -26.45
C SER A 315 15.50 -17.70 -26.42
N ALA A 316 16.19 -17.01 -27.33
CA ALA A 316 16.03 -15.58 -27.57
C ALA A 316 14.98 -15.35 -28.68
N VAL A 317 13.86 -14.72 -28.35
CA VAL A 317 12.78 -14.40 -29.31
C VAL A 317 13.10 -13.08 -30.01
N PHE A 318 13.70 -13.17 -31.19
CA PHE A 318 14.15 -12.02 -31.97
C PHE A 318 13.21 -11.73 -33.15
N GLY A 319 13.26 -10.52 -33.69
CA GLY A 319 12.55 -10.16 -34.91
C GLY A 319 13.50 -9.57 -35.95
N ALA A 320 13.23 -9.82 -37.22
CA ALA A 320 13.98 -9.29 -38.34
C ALA A 320 13.02 -8.84 -39.44
N THR A 321 13.27 -7.69 -40.07
CA THR A 321 12.50 -7.23 -41.23
C THR A 321 13.26 -7.43 -42.55
N LYS A 322 14.56 -7.77 -42.49
CA LYS A 322 15.44 -7.96 -43.65
C LYS A 322 16.35 -9.17 -43.46
N LEU A 323 16.71 -9.85 -44.55
CA LEU A 323 17.56 -11.07 -44.51
C LEU A 323 18.93 -10.83 -43.87
N TRP A 324 19.53 -9.66 -44.06
CA TRP A 324 20.83 -9.35 -43.46
C TRP A 324 20.76 -9.17 -41.94
N GLN A 325 19.64 -8.66 -41.40
CA GLN A 325 19.43 -8.58 -39.94
C GLN A 325 19.32 -9.97 -39.32
N LEU A 326 18.63 -10.89 -40.01
CA LEU A 326 18.55 -12.29 -39.59
C LEU A 326 19.94 -12.93 -39.58
N GLN A 327 20.78 -12.64 -40.58
CA GLN A 327 22.15 -13.15 -40.62
C GLN A 327 22.99 -12.63 -39.44
N GLU A 328 22.92 -11.33 -39.10
CA GLU A 328 23.63 -10.76 -37.94
C GLU A 328 23.24 -11.43 -36.61
N VAL A 329 21.96 -11.79 -36.45
CA VAL A 329 21.48 -12.52 -35.25
C VAL A 329 21.99 -13.96 -35.24
N ILE A 330 22.00 -14.64 -36.39
CA ILE A 330 22.55 -16.01 -36.49
C ILE A 330 24.05 -16.01 -36.15
N ASP A 331 24.79 -15.02 -36.65
CA ASP A 331 26.23 -14.91 -36.42
C ASP A 331 26.55 -14.68 -34.94
N ALA A 332 25.63 -14.06 -34.19
CA ALA A 332 25.77 -13.83 -32.76
C ALA A 332 25.87 -15.11 -31.91
N CYS A 333 25.37 -16.25 -32.38
CA CYS A 333 25.53 -17.54 -31.68
C CYS A 333 26.99 -17.98 -31.56
N ASN A 334 27.90 -17.40 -32.35
CA ASN A 334 29.32 -17.73 -32.33
C ASN A 334 30.16 -16.76 -31.47
N VAL A 335 29.53 -15.79 -30.81
CA VAL A 335 30.22 -14.81 -29.97
C VAL A 335 30.25 -15.28 -28.52
N GLU A 336 31.45 -15.45 -27.98
CA GLU A 336 31.68 -15.73 -26.57
C GLU A 336 32.05 -14.43 -25.82
N LEU A 337 31.30 -14.12 -24.76
CA LEU A 337 31.56 -12.94 -23.95
C LEU A 337 32.63 -13.26 -22.90
N ASN A 338 33.83 -12.69 -23.06
CA ASN A 338 34.91 -12.91 -22.11
C ASN A 338 34.66 -12.20 -20.77
N ARG A 339 35.42 -12.56 -19.73
CA ARG A 339 35.25 -12.03 -18.37
C ARG A 339 35.39 -10.51 -18.28
N ALA A 340 36.27 -9.90 -19.07
CA ALA A 340 36.46 -8.45 -19.08
C ALA A 340 35.25 -7.73 -19.68
N MET A 341 34.72 -8.23 -20.80
CA MET A 341 33.49 -7.76 -21.42
C MET A 341 32.31 -7.85 -20.46
N ILE A 342 32.14 -8.99 -19.80
CA ILE A 342 31.08 -9.19 -18.80
C ILE A 342 31.22 -8.20 -17.65
N THR A 343 32.45 -7.99 -17.15
CA THR A 343 32.71 -7.02 -16.09
C THR A 343 32.33 -5.61 -16.52
N ASP A 344 32.57 -5.23 -17.78
CA ASP A 344 32.15 -3.93 -18.29
C ASP A 344 30.63 -3.82 -18.48
N ILE A 345 29.97 -4.90 -18.90
CA ILE A 345 28.50 -4.97 -19.03
C ILE A 345 27.81 -4.88 -17.66
N ASP A 346 28.36 -5.54 -16.64
CA ASP A 346 27.77 -5.63 -15.30
C ASP A 346 28.13 -4.44 -14.40
N LYS A 347 28.86 -3.44 -14.90
CA LYS A 347 29.13 -2.20 -14.15
C LYS A 347 27.80 -1.51 -13.80
N PRO A 348 27.56 -1.16 -12.52
CA PRO A 348 26.32 -0.51 -12.13
C PRO A 348 26.17 0.83 -12.85
N TRP A 349 24.95 1.06 -13.35
CA TRP A 349 24.56 2.33 -13.96
C TRP A 349 24.41 3.39 -12.86
N LEU A 350 25.46 4.19 -12.69
CA LEU A 350 25.49 5.26 -11.70
C LEU A 350 24.88 6.54 -12.29
N GLN A 351 23.79 7.03 -11.70
CA GLN A 351 23.21 8.31 -12.06
C GLN A 351 24.02 9.44 -11.43
N THR A 352 24.53 10.38 -12.22
CA THR A 352 25.26 11.53 -11.71
C THR A 352 24.38 12.41 -10.80
N ALA A 353 25.00 13.34 -10.07
CA ALA A 353 24.27 14.28 -9.24
C ALA A 353 23.29 15.13 -10.08
N PRO A 354 22.11 15.50 -9.54
CA PRO A 354 21.11 16.26 -10.27
C PRO A 354 21.57 17.72 -10.49
N THR A 355 20.98 18.35 -11.50
CA THR A 355 21.23 19.76 -11.84
C THR A 355 20.22 20.66 -11.14
N TYR A 356 20.71 21.71 -10.48
CA TYR A 356 19.90 22.70 -9.77
C TYR A 356 19.60 23.90 -10.66
N ARG A 357 18.39 24.44 -10.54
CA ARG A 357 17.94 25.66 -11.24
C ARG A 357 17.09 26.53 -10.33
N SER A 358 16.97 27.81 -10.66
CA SER A 358 16.04 28.71 -9.97
C SER A 358 14.58 28.26 -10.20
N LEU A 359 13.81 28.32 -9.12
CA LEU A 359 12.38 28.04 -9.08
C LEU A 359 11.63 29.36 -8.94
N GLU A 360 10.75 29.61 -9.90
CA GLU A 360 9.81 30.71 -9.81
C GLU A 360 8.75 30.42 -8.74
N SER A 361 8.51 31.40 -7.87
CA SER A 361 7.52 31.33 -6.79
C SER A 361 6.78 32.65 -6.66
N PHE A 362 5.57 32.59 -6.10
CA PHE A 362 4.64 33.71 -6.05
C PHE A 362 4.22 34.02 -4.62
N TRP A 363 3.74 35.23 -4.37
CA TRP A 363 3.19 35.66 -3.08
C TRP A 363 2.23 36.83 -3.28
N ASP A 364 1.29 37.02 -2.35
CA ASP A 364 0.28 38.08 -2.46
C ASP A 364 0.78 39.41 -1.90
N THR A 365 1.57 39.36 -0.82
CA THR A 365 2.09 40.54 -0.13
C THR A 365 3.59 40.42 0.09
N ASP A 366 4.31 41.54 0.18
CA ASP A 366 5.76 41.52 0.45
C ASP A 366 6.12 40.81 1.76
N ASP A 367 5.18 40.75 2.70
CA ASP A 367 5.35 40.07 3.97
C ASP A 367 5.28 38.53 3.85
N ASP A 368 4.62 38.01 2.79
CA ASP A 368 4.51 36.58 2.52
C ASP A 368 5.83 35.99 2.01
N ALA A 369 6.64 36.81 1.31
CA ALA A 369 7.96 36.43 0.84
C ALA A 369 8.93 36.25 2.03
N PRO A 370 9.72 35.15 2.08
CA PRO A 370 10.70 34.98 3.15
C PRO A 370 11.87 35.98 3.04
N GLY A 371 12.20 36.48 1.85
CA GLY A 371 13.32 37.39 1.64
C GLY A 371 14.70 36.80 2.03
N PRO A 372 15.77 37.61 1.97
CA PRO A 372 17.14 37.13 2.09
C PRO A 372 17.47 36.66 3.50
N ARG A 373 17.96 35.42 3.64
CA ARG A 373 18.26 34.83 4.95
C ARG A 373 19.19 33.63 4.90
N CYS A 374 19.87 33.37 6.02
CA CYS A 374 20.70 32.18 6.21
C CYS A 374 20.54 31.57 7.62
N GLY A 375 20.92 30.31 7.82
CA GLY A 375 20.84 29.62 9.10
C GLY A 375 19.42 29.36 9.59
N HIS A 376 18.45 29.35 8.66
CA HIS A 376 17.06 28.93 8.87
C HIS A 376 16.93 27.42 8.62
N THR A 377 15.76 26.85 8.90
CA THR A 377 15.39 25.50 8.48
C THR A 377 14.35 25.53 7.38
N LEU A 378 14.33 24.49 6.56
CA LEU A 378 13.29 24.21 5.57
C LEU A 378 12.87 22.76 5.79
N THR A 379 11.61 22.54 6.16
CA THR A 379 11.12 21.20 6.53
C THR A 379 9.93 20.84 5.65
N ALA A 380 9.98 19.69 5.00
CA ALA A 380 8.84 19.17 4.25
C ALA A 380 7.80 18.58 5.21
N VAL A 381 6.54 18.93 5.01
CA VAL A 381 5.42 18.44 5.82
C VAL A 381 4.47 17.67 4.91
N ALA A 382 3.96 16.54 5.43
CA ALA A 382 2.98 15.70 4.76
C ALA A 382 1.72 16.50 4.40
N PRO A 383 1.00 16.11 3.33
CA PRO A 383 -0.26 16.74 2.98
C PRO A 383 -1.30 16.50 4.07
N THR A 384 -2.25 17.41 4.14
CA THR A 384 -3.45 17.34 5.00
C THR A 384 -4.68 17.31 4.10
N LYS A 385 -5.85 17.00 4.63
CA LYS A 385 -7.10 16.97 3.85
C LYS A 385 -7.41 18.28 3.11
N SER A 386 -7.01 19.42 3.67
CA SER A 386 -7.28 20.76 3.13
C SER A 386 -6.11 21.34 2.33
N GLN A 387 -4.88 20.88 2.55
CA GLN A 387 -3.68 21.49 1.98
C GLN A 387 -2.69 20.41 1.52
N GLY A 388 -2.13 20.57 0.31
CA GLY A 388 -1.16 19.66 -0.28
C GLY A 388 0.20 19.65 0.43
N HIS A 389 1.22 19.08 -0.22
CA HIS A 389 2.59 19.10 0.31
C HIS A 389 3.08 20.54 0.51
N ARG A 390 3.68 20.79 1.68
CA ARG A 390 4.17 22.11 2.07
C ARG A 390 5.61 22.06 2.53
N LEU A 391 6.33 23.14 2.29
CA LEU A 391 7.65 23.37 2.86
C LEU A 391 7.58 24.50 3.88
N ILE A 392 8.03 24.23 5.09
CA ILE A 392 7.97 25.17 6.20
C ILE A 392 9.36 25.76 6.41
N LEU A 393 9.45 27.05 6.19
CA LEU A 393 10.65 27.83 6.47
C LEU A 393 10.49 28.52 7.82
N PHE A 394 11.46 28.34 8.71
CA PHE A 394 11.45 28.97 10.03
C PHE A 394 12.78 29.62 10.41
N GLY A 395 12.68 30.83 10.97
CA GLY A 395 13.80 31.55 11.57
C GLY A 395 14.90 31.96 10.59
N GLY A 396 16.13 32.00 11.10
CA GLY A 396 17.33 32.44 10.37
C GLY A 396 17.68 33.91 10.63
N ALA A 397 18.81 34.34 10.07
CA ALA A 397 19.30 35.71 10.12
C ALA A 397 19.05 36.43 8.79
N THR A 398 18.45 37.62 8.84
CA THR A 398 18.11 38.44 7.66
C THR A 398 19.08 39.61 7.43
N ALA A 399 20.09 39.78 8.29
CA ALA A 399 21.15 40.77 8.12
C ALA A 399 22.52 40.26 8.61
N ILE A 400 23.59 40.91 8.15
CA ILE A 400 24.98 40.62 8.51
C ILE A 400 25.58 41.86 9.18
N GLU A 401 26.08 41.74 10.41
CA GLU A 401 26.84 42.82 11.07
C GLU A 401 28.35 42.65 10.81
N GLY A 402 28.96 43.59 10.07
CA GLY A 402 30.42 43.68 9.91
C GLY A 402 30.90 44.29 8.59
N GLY A 403 31.07 45.62 8.55
CA GLY A 403 31.74 46.32 7.45
C GLY A 403 33.26 46.45 7.67
N ALA A 404 34.04 45.95 6.70
CA ALA A 404 35.34 46.43 6.20
C ALA A 404 36.46 46.96 7.15
N SER A 405 36.49 46.70 8.47
CA SER A 405 37.55 47.30 9.32
C SER A 405 37.92 46.57 10.63
N SER A 406 38.17 45.26 10.62
CA SER A 406 38.93 44.65 11.73
C SER A 406 39.84 43.49 11.27
N SER A 407 41.13 43.60 11.58
CA SER A 407 42.22 42.70 11.22
C SER A 407 42.37 41.49 12.15
N ALA A 408 41.24 40.92 12.60
CA ALA A 408 41.21 39.67 13.37
C ALA A 408 40.37 38.62 12.62
N PRO A 409 40.76 37.33 12.61
CA PRO A 409 40.01 36.30 11.88
C PRO A 409 38.63 36.16 12.50
N ALA A 410 37.60 36.67 11.81
CA ALA A 410 36.23 36.71 12.29
C ALA A 410 35.64 35.28 12.37
N LEU A 411 35.87 34.61 13.50
CA LEU A 411 35.13 33.45 13.96
C LEU A 411 33.71 33.91 14.34
N GLY A 412 32.83 33.93 13.35
CA GLY A 412 31.39 34.11 13.54
C GLY A 412 30.89 35.51 13.17
N ILE A 413 30.26 35.60 12.00
CA ILE A 413 29.31 36.68 11.69
C ILE A 413 28.33 36.75 12.87
N ARG A 414 28.26 37.90 13.55
CA ARG A 414 27.14 38.18 14.47
C ARG A 414 25.89 38.28 13.61
N LEU A 415 25.01 37.30 13.79
CA LEU A 415 23.77 37.19 13.03
C LEU A 415 22.87 38.35 13.44
N ALA A 416 22.73 39.34 12.58
CA ALA A 416 21.83 40.47 12.78
C ALA A 416 20.47 40.15 12.15
N GLY A 417 19.39 40.77 12.65
CA GLY A 417 18.05 40.51 12.13
C GLY A 417 17.60 39.05 12.27
N VAL A 418 18.03 38.34 13.32
CA VAL A 418 17.48 37.00 13.59
C VAL A 418 15.98 37.09 13.84
N THR A 419 15.24 36.16 13.24
CA THR A 419 13.78 36.17 13.23
C THR A 419 13.20 34.85 13.77
N ASN A 420 11.91 34.87 14.13
CA ASN A 420 11.06 33.71 14.37
C ASN A 420 9.87 33.66 13.39
N CYS A 421 9.96 34.36 12.26
CA CYS A 421 8.96 34.27 11.19
C CYS A 421 8.85 32.83 10.68
N VAL A 422 7.61 32.45 10.35
CA VAL A 422 7.29 31.18 9.70
C VAL A 422 6.68 31.48 8.33
N HIS A 423 7.22 30.85 7.29
CA HIS A 423 6.68 30.92 5.94
C HIS A 423 6.34 29.51 5.47
N SER A 424 5.20 29.36 4.82
CA SER A 424 4.75 28.12 4.20
C SER A 424 4.81 28.28 2.69
N TYR A 425 5.46 27.35 2.02
CA TYR A 425 5.42 27.23 0.56
C TYR A 425 4.53 26.05 0.16
N ASP A 426 3.50 26.31 -0.64
CA ASP A 426 2.67 25.28 -1.22
C ASP A 426 3.28 24.79 -2.54
N VAL A 427 3.58 23.49 -2.62
CA VAL A 427 4.32 22.90 -3.73
C VAL A 427 3.51 22.88 -5.04
N LEU A 428 2.18 22.77 -4.96
CA LEU A 428 1.30 22.68 -6.13
C LEU A 428 1.06 24.05 -6.75
N THR A 429 0.71 25.02 -5.91
CA THR A 429 0.39 26.39 -6.33
C THR A 429 1.63 27.27 -6.50
N ARG A 430 2.79 26.82 -6.01
CA ARG A 430 4.08 27.53 -6.02
C ARG A 430 4.05 28.86 -5.25
N LYS A 431 3.24 28.91 -4.20
CA LYS A 431 2.97 30.14 -3.47
C LYS A 431 3.58 30.13 -2.09
N TRP A 432 4.28 31.20 -1.74
CA TRP A 432 4.70 31.53 -0.39
C TRP A 432 3.58 32.25 0.36
N THR A 433 3.45 31.94 1.64
CA THR A 433 2.52 32.62 2.56
C THR A 433 3.19 32.74 3.92
N ARG A 434 3.17 33.93 4.51
CA ARG A 434 3.62 34.10 5.89
C ARG A 434 2.51 33.66 6.82
N ILE A 435 2.79 32.64 7.61
CA ILE A 435 1.83 32.09 8.55
C ILE A 435 2.06 32.69 9.93
N ARG A 436 0.97 32.98 10.66
CA ARG A 436 1.00 33.54 12.01
C ARG A 436 0.27 32.57 12.96
N PRO A 437 0.96 31.51 13.42
CA PRO A 437 0.35 30.51 14.29
C PRO A 437 -0.04 31.13 15.64
N ALA A 438 -1.13 30.64 16.24
CA ALA A 438 -1.54 31.06 17.57
C ALA A 438 -0.66 30.43 18.66
N GLY A 439 -0.57 31.08 19.82
CA GLY A 439 0.29 30.64 20.93
C GLY A 439 1.65 31.35 20.94
N GLU A 440 2.45 31.05 21.96
CA GLU A 440 3.76 31.68 22.15
C GLU A 440 4.81 31.07 21.21
N PRO A 441 5.32 31.81 20.22
CA PRO A 441 6.35 31.29 19.32
C PRO A 441 7.68 31.13 20.06
N PRO A 442 8.57 30.25 19.57
CA PRO A 442 9.97 30.27 19.99
C PRO A 442 10.61 31.64 19.75
N SER A 443 11.58 31.99 20.59
CA SER A 443 12.35 33.24 20.42
C SER A 443 13.08 33.29 19.07
N PRO A 444 13.32 34.48 18.49
CA PRO A 444 14.09 34.64 17.25
C PRO A 444 15.44 33.93 17.30
N ARG A 445 15.75 33.12 16.27
CA ARG A 445 16.90 32.22 16.29
C ARG A 445 17.39 31.79 14.92
N ALA A 446 18.65 31.37 14.88
CA ALA A 446 19.28 30.72 13.74
C ALA A 446 20.08 29.49 14.18
N ALA A 447 20.54 28.68 13.24
CA ALA A 447 21.32 27.46 13.49
C ALA A 447 20.65 26.49 14.49
N HIS A 448 19.32 26.47 14.49
CA HIS A 448 18.49 25.48 15.19
C HIS A 448 18.27 24.27 14.27
N ALA A 449 17.77 23.17 14.82
CA ALA A 449 17.36 22.01 14.04
C ALA A 449 15.84 21.91 13.99
N ALA A 450 15.32 21.35 12.90
CA ALA A 450 13.89 21.10 12.72
C ALA A 450 13.66 19.76 12.04
N ALA A 451 12.63 19.02 12.49
CA ALA A 451 12.25 17.73 11.93
C ALA A 451 10.73 17.62 11.83
N ALA A 452 10.23 16.96 10.79
CA ALA A 452 8.81 16.67 10.65
C ALA A 452 8.43 15.45 11.49
N VAL A 453 7.29 15.54 12.19
CA VAL A 453 6.64 14.41 12.87
C VAL A 453 5.19 14.39 12.43
N GLY A 454 4.91 13.60 11.39
CA GLY A 454 3.64 13.62 10.68
C GLY A 454 3.37 14.99 10.05
N THR A 455 2.27 15.62 10.46
CA THR A 455 1.84 16.97 10.03
C THR A 455 2.40 18.09 10.90
N MET A 456 3.28 17.79 11.86
CA MET A 456 3.86 18.75 12.79
C MET A 456 5.34 18.98 12.49
N VAL A 457 5.84 20.17 12.84
CA VAL A 457 7.29 20.46 12.78
C VAL A 457 7.81 20.71 14.18
N VAL A 458 8.82 19.94 14.57
CA VAL A 458 9.51 20.07 15.85
C VAL A 458 10.77 20.88 15.66
N PHE A 459 11.00 21.87 16.52
CA PHE A 459 12.17 22.75 16.51
C PHE A 459 12.93 22.62 17.81
N GLN A 460 14.25 22.48 17.71
CA GLN A 460 15.13 22.36 18.87
C GLN A 460 16.30 23.36 18.81
N GLY A 461 16.53 24.02 19.94
CA GLY A 461 17.73 24.81 20.20
C GLY A 461 17.94 25.97 19.23
N GLY A 462 19.20 26.32 18.98
CA GLY A 462 19.61 27.45 18.15
C GLY A 462 20.27 28.58 18.95
N ILE A 463 20.64 29.65 18.23
CA ILE A 463 21.26 30.84 18.80
C ILE A 463 20.41 32.08 18.51
N GLY A 464 20.10 32.84 19.55
CA GLY A 464 19.37 34.11 19.46
C GLY A 464 20.29 35.33 19.32
N PRO A 465 19.73 36.56 19.26
CA PRO A 465 20.51 37.78 19.02
C PRO A 465 21.50 38.10 20.16
N ALA A 466 21.19 37.69 21.39
CA ALA A 466 22.09 37.81 22.53
C ALA A 466 23.28 36.81 22.50
N GLY A 467 23.32 35.89 21.53
CA GLY A 467 24.38 34.89 21.40
C GLY A 467 24.26 33.69 22.35
N HIS A 468 23.17 33.57 23.10
CA HIS A 468 22.92 32.43 23.97
C HIS A 468 22.26 31.28 23.21
N SER A 469 22.75 30.06 23.47
CA SER A 469 22.16 28.80 23.01
C SER A 469 20.93 28.45 23.85
N THR A 470 19.93 27.82 23.23
CA THR A 470 18.71 27.35 23.91
C THR A 470 18.60 25.83 23.88
N ASP A 471 17.88 25.26 24.83
CA ASP A 471 17.58 23.82 24.98
C ASP A 471 16.09 23.50 24.84
N ASP A 472 15.31 24.49 24.41
CA ASP A 472 13.88 24.41 24.27
C ASP A 472 13.47 23.55 23.06
N LEU A 473 12.33 22.88 23.22
CA LEU A 473 11.68 22.08 22.20
C LEU A 473 10.31 22.68 21.91
N TYR A 474 10.09 23.12 20.68
CA TYR A 474 8.83 23.72 20.23
C TYR A 474 8.23 22.88 19.12
N VAL A 475 6.91 22.80 19.08
CA VAL A 475 6.15 22.15 18.02
C VAL A 475 5.26 23.19 17.37
N LEU A 476 5.38 23.30 16.05
CA LEU A 476 4.38 23.92 15.21
C LEU A 476 3.39 22.86 14.78
N ASP A 477 2.20 22.88 15.36
CA ASP A 477 1.10 22.00 14.99
C ASP A 477 0.39 22.55 13.75
N MET A 478 0.51 21.80 12.65
CA MET A 478 -0.12 22.12 11.36
C MET A 478 -1.17 21.08 10.94
N THR A 479 -1.65 20.28 11.89
CA THR A 479 -2.65 19.23 11.67
C THR A 479 -4.00 19.81 11.22
N ASN A 480 -4.31 21.05 11.63
CA ASN A 480 -5.51 21.78 11.23
C ASN A 480 -5.13 23.10 10.55
N ASP A 481 -6.06 23.74 9.84
CA ASP A 481 -5.83 25.04 9.19
C ASP A 481 -5.55 26.20 10.18
N LYS A 482 -5.81 26.01 11.47
CA LYS A 482 -5.45 26.94 12.54
C LYS A 482 -4.15 26.50 13.20
N PHE A 483 -3.02 26.90 12.62
CA PHE A 483 -1.70 26.52 13.12
C PHE A 483 -1.42 27.04 14.53
N LYS A 484 -0.74 26.25 15.35
CA LYS A 484 -0.46 26.58 16.75
C LYS A 484 0.96 26.25 17.17
N TRP A 485 1.51 27.09 18.06
CA TRP A 485 2.76 26.83 18.76
C TRP A 485 2.51 26.12 20.09
N HIS A 486 3.29 25.07 20.33
CA HIS A 486 3.35 24.34 21.59
C HIS A 486 4.79 24.24 22.07
N ARG A 487 5.06 24.65 23.31
CA ARG A 487 6.32 24.32 23.97
C ARG A 487 6.21 22.93 24.58
N VAL A 488 7.11 22.03 24.21
CA VAL A 488 7.14 20.66 24.72
C VAL A 488 7.88 20.63 26.05
N VAL A 489 7.25 20.05 27.06
CA VAL A 489 7.87 19.79 28.35
C VAL A 489 8.45 18.38 28.33
N VAL A 490 9.77 18.29 28.48
CA VAL A 490 10.51 17.03 28.60
C VAL A 490 10.94 16.80 30.04
N GLN A 491 10.85 15.55 30.51
CA GLN A 491 11.28 15.15 31.84
C GLN A 491 12.70 14.58 31.81
N GLY A 492 13.45 14.79 32.90
CA GLY A 492 14.80 14.28 33.05
C GLY A 492 15.87 15.09 32.32
N GLN A 493 17.06 14.51 32.20
CA GLN A 493 18.18 15.14 31.50
C GLN A 493 17.95 15.05 29.99
N GLY A 494 18.07 16.17 29.30
CA GLY A 494 18.03 16.23 27.85
C GLY A 494 19.39 16.55 27.22
N PRO A 495 19.41 16.75 25.90
CA PRO A 495 20.60 17.20 25.18
C PRO A 495 21.12 18.57 25.65
N GLY A 496 20.35 19.36 26.40
CA GLY A 496 20.76 20.67 26.87
C GLY A 496 20.95 21.69 25.74
N PRO A 497 21.43 22.90 26.06
CA PRO A 497 21.37 24.02 25.13
C PRO A 497 22.40 23.84 24.03
N ARG A 498 21.99 23.97 22.75
CA ARG A 498 22.89 23.75 21.62
C ARG A 498 22.45 24.43 20.32
N TYR A 499 23.43 24.75 19.47
CA TYR A 499 23.22 25.25 18.11
C TYR A 499 24.16 24.55 17.12
N GLY A 500 23.81 24.58 15.84
CA GLY A 500 24.55 23.89 14.79
C GLY A 500 24.59 22.36 14.98
N HIS A 501 23.58 21.81 15.64
CA HIS A 501 23.33 20.37 15.77
C HIS A 501 22.39 19.92 14.66
N VAL A 502 22.20 18.60 14.55
CA VAL A 502 21.24 18.00 13.63
C VAL A 502 20.15 17.28 14.41
N MET A 503 18.95 17.22 13.82
CA MET A 503 17.82 16.49 14.37
C MET A 503 16.95 15.99 13.22
N ASP A 504 16.54 14.71 13.27
CA ASP A 504 15.57 14.16 12.33
C ASP A 504 14.77 13.01 12.95
N LEU A 505 13.65 12.62 12.33
CA LEU A 505 12.78 11.55 12.78
C LEU A 505 13.23 10.19 12.20
N VAL A 506 13.69 9.30 13.07
CA VAL A 506 14.18 7.98 12.72
C VAL A 506 13.12 6.91 13.01
N ALA A 507 12.94 5.99 12.07
CA ALA A 507 11.98 4.89 12.16
C ALA A 507 10.54 5.36 12.48
N GLN A 508 10.19 6.57 12.01
CA GLN A 508 8.90 7.23 12.23
C GLN A 508 8.51 7.40 13.72
N ARG A 509 9.47 7.29 14.64
CA ARG A 509 9.19 7.24 16.08
C ARG A 509 10.21 8.01 16.94
N TYR A 510 11.49 7.89 16.63
CA TYR A 510 12.53 8.46 17.48
C TYR A 510 13.03 9.76 16.90
N LEU A 511 12.81 10.87 17.59
CA LEU A 511 13.45 12.13 17.26
C LEU A 511 14.90 12.07 17.74
N VAL A 512 15.83 11.95 16.80
CA VAL A 512 17.25 11.73 17.10
C VAL A 512 18.02 13.03 16.91
N THR A 513 18.68 13.48 17.95
CA THR A 513 19.53 14.68 17.97
C THR A 513 20.99 14.29 18.13
N VAL A 514 21.86 14.82 17.26
CA VAL A 514 23.30 14.50 17.26
C VAL A 514 24.14 15.76 17.16
N SER A 515 25.26 15.79 17.89
CA SER A 515 26.32 16.80 17.79
C SER A 515 25.89 18.23 18.16
N GLY A 516 26.69 19.25 17.81
CA GLY A 516 26.39 20.67 18.02
C GLY A 516 27.39 21.39 18.92
N ASN A 517 27.05 22.61 19.34
CA ASN A 517 27.85 23.40 20.28
C ASN A 517 26.96 23.99 21.37
N ASP A 518 27.35 23.82 22.63
CA ASP A 518 26.60 24.28 23.81
C ASP A 518 26.85 25.76 24.18
N GLY A 519 27.70 26.45 23.43
CA GLY A 519 28.20 27.80 23.73
C GLY A 519 29.59 27.79 24.39
N LYS A 520 30.07 26.63 24.83
CA LYS A 520 31.40 26.43 25.43
C LYS A 520 32.21 25.35 24.71
N ARG A 521 31.59 24.26 24.29
CA ARG A 521 32.23 23.06 23.74
C ARG A 521 31.44 22.51 22.55
N VAL A 522 32.17 21.90 21.63
CA VAL A 522 31.60 21.11 20.54
C VAL A 522 31.28 19.70 21.06
N LEU A 523 30.14 19.15 20.68
CA LEU A 523 29.55 17.92 21.21
C LEU A 523 29.63 16.77 20.19
N SER A 524 29.68 15.53 20.69
CA SER A 524 29.64 14.27 19.92
C SER A 524 28.54 13.32 20.36
N ASP A 525 27.65 13.79 21.25
CA ASP A 525 26.61 12.96 21.83
C ASP A 525 25.44 12.75 20.86
N ALA A 526 24.72 11.64 21.08
CA ALA A 526 23.49 11.31 20.39
C ALA A 526 22.39 11.07 21.42
N TRP A 527 21.21 11.61 21.16
CA TRP A 527 20.04 11.51 22.03
C TRP A 527 18.82 11.12 21.19
N ALA A 528 17.96 10.28 21.75
CA ALA A 528 16.67 9.92 21.15
C ALA A 528 15.53 10.32 22.07
N LEU A 529 14.48 10.91 21.49
CA LEU A 529 13.20 11.12 22.15
C LEU A 529 12.15 10.25 21.48
N ASP A 530 11.52 9.35 22.22
CA ASP A 530 10.39 8.58 21.72
C ASP A 530 9.16 9.48 21.62
N THR A 531 8.72 9.80 20.40
CA THR A 531 7.58 10.68 20.17
C THR A 531 6.24 10.03 20.51
N ALA A 532 6.20 8.71 20.67
CA ALA A 532 5.00 7.95 20.99
C ALA A 532 4.79 7.73 22.49
N GLN A 533 5.77 8.04 23.34
CA GLN A 533 5.72 7.77 24.79
C GLN A 533 5.68 9.05 25.63
N LYS A 534 4.65 9.19 26.47
CA LYS A 534 4.52 10.26 27.48
C LYS A 534 4.69 9.68 28.90
N PRO A 535 5.35 10.39 29.85
CA PRO A 535 5.99 11.68 29.67
C PRO A 535 7.17 11.61 28.70
N TYR A 536 7.40 12.70 27.96
CA TYR A 536 8.49 12.78 26.98
C TYR A 536 9.83 12.80 27.71
N VAL A 537 10.68 11.80 27.48
CA VAL A 537 11.99 11.66 28.14
C VAL A 537 13.05 11.42 27.09
N TRP A 538 14.10 12.25 27.12
CA TRP A 538 15.28 12.05 26.29
C TRP A 538 16.12 10.88 26.81
N GLN A 539 16.55 10.03 25.91
CA GLN A 539 17.46 8.93 26.18
C GLN A 539 18.81 9.21 25.54
N SER A 540 19.87 9.22 26.34
CA SER A 540 21.23 9.30 25.81
C SER A 540 21.56 7.98 25.12
N LEU A 541 21.89 8.06 23.83
CA LEU A 541 22.32 6.92 23.06
C LEU A 541 23.82 6.69 23.30
N ASN A 542 24.20 5.43 23.51
CA ASN A 542 25.60 5.00 23.52
C ASN A 542 25.84 3.97 22.41
N PRO A 543 25.73 4.34 21.13
CA PRO A 543 25.77 3.37 20.04
C PRO A 543 27.14 2.70 19.94
N GLU A 544 27.18 1.45 19.51
CA GLU A 544 28.43 0.75 19.20
C GLU A 544 28.99 1.20 17.84
N GLY A 545 30.17 0.71 17.46
CA GLY A 545 30.76 0.95 16.13
C GLY A 545 31.56 2.25 15.95
N ASP A 546 31.63 2.73 14.71
CA ASP A 546 32.49 3.82 14.25
C ASP A 546 31.97 5.21 14.66
N ARG A 547 32.14 5.55 15.94
CA ARG A 547 31.55 6.78 16.50
C ARG A 547 32.10 8.06 15.84
N PRO A 548 31.22 8.99 15.41
CA PRO A 548 31.66 10.27 14.86
C PRO A 548 32.33 11.13 15.94
N SER A 549 33.40 11.84 15.55
CA SER A 549 34.05 12.83 16.41
C SER A 549 33.16 14.04 16.72
N ALA A 550 33.49 14.78 17.78
CA ALA A 550 32.77 16.00 18.16
C ALA A 550 32.77 17.04 17.04
N ARG A 551 31.59 17.49 16.65
CA ARG A 551 31.40 18.39 15.50
C ARG A 551 30.21 19.32 15.64
N MET A 552 30.24 20.42 14.91
CA MET A 552 29.10 21.32 14.74
C MET A 552 28.94 21.71 13.27
N TYR A 553 27.75 22.16 12.90
CA TYR A 553 27.37 22.50 11.53
C TYR A 553 27.58 21.35 10.52
N ALA A 554 27.46 20.11 11.02
CA ALA A 554 27.18 18.95 10.20
C ALA A 554 25.72 19.00 9.72
N THR A 555 25.36 18.16 8.77
CA THR A 555 23.97 17.92 8.40
C THR A 555 23.64 16.45 8.50
N ALA A 556 22.36 16.16 8.69
CA ALA A 556 21.86 14.80 8.67
C ALA A 556 20.46 14.75 8.10
N SER A 557 20.09 13.58 7.60
CA SER A 557 18.74 13.25 7.16
C SER A 557 18.47 11.78 7.47
N ALA A 558 17.22 11.45 7.76
CA ALA A 558 16.74 10.10 7.97
C ALA A 558 16.04 9.56 6.72
N ARG A 559 16.29 8.30 6.40
CA ARG A 559 15.60 7.54 5.37
C ARG A 559 14.36 6.85 5.96
N SER A 560 13.37 6.55 5.11
CA SER A 560 12.09 5.95 5.50
C SER A 560 12.22 4.60 6.23
N ASP A 561 13.30 3.86 6.00
CA ASP A 561 13.60 2.58 6.65
C ASP A 561 14.28 2.72 8.03
N GLY A 562 14.50 3.96 8.49
CA GLY A 562 15.10 4.24 9.79
C GLY A 562 16.62 4.37 9.81
N MET A 563 17.27 4.50 8.65
CA MET A 563 18.69 4.89 8.61
C MET A 563 18.86 6.40 8.77
N PHE A 564 19.66 6.85 9.75
CA PHE A 564 20.02 8.26 9.94
C PHE A 564 21.44 8.51 9.48
N LEU A 565 21.66 9.43 8.54
CA LEU A 565 23.00 9.64 7.96
C LEU A 565 23.53 11.05 8.28
N LEU A 566 24.64 11.11 9.01
CA LEU A 566 25.36 12.32 9.41
C LEU A 566 26.53 12.59 8.46
N CYS A 567 26.67 13.81 7.96
CA CYS A 567 27.71 14.18 6.99
C CYS A 567 28.47 15.46 7.39
N GLY A 568 29.79 15.41 7.28
CA GLY A 568 30.71 16.54 7.42
C GLY A 568 30.61 17.27 8.77
N GLY A 569 30.69 18.60 8.71
CA GLY A 569 30.76 19.48 9.89
C GLY A 569 32.17 19.99 10.13
N ARG A 570 32.37 20.65 11.27
CA ARG A 570 33.70 21.09 11.71
C ARG A 570 33.98 20.70 13.15
N ASP A 571 35.24 20.42 13.44
CA ASP A 571 35.70 20.05 14.78
C ASP A 571 35.91 21.29 15.69
N THR A 572 36.45 21.05 16.89
CA THR A 572 36.78 22.08 17.89
C THR A 572 37.86 23.06 17.42
N SER A 573 38.73 22.68 16.49
CA SER A 573 39.76 23.54 15.90
C SER A 573 39.22 24.39 14.73
N GLY A 574 37.96 24.16 14.34
CA GLY A 574 37.33 24.80 13.20
C GLY A 574 37.71 24.17 11.86
N MET A 575 38.33 22.99 11.87
CA MET A 575 38.68 22.25 10.67
C MET A 575 37.44 21.55 10.10
N PRO A 576 37.12 21.73 8.80
CA PRO A 576 36.04 20.98 8.14
C PRO A 576 36.35 19.49 8.06
N LEU A 577 35.33 18.66 8.13
CA LEU A 577 35.41 17.20 8.11
C LEU A 577 34.88 16.65 6.77
N ALA A 578 35.47 15.53 6.31
CA ALA A 578 35.18 14.86 5.03
C ALA A 578 34.77 13.40 5.26
N ASP A 579 33.84 13.20 6.19
CA ASP A 579 33.35 11.89 6.62
C ASP A 579 31.83 11.89 6.70
N ALA A 580 31.26 10.70 6.59
CA ALA A 580 29.83 10.47 6.74
C ALA A 580 29.59 9.16 7.51
N TYR A 581 28.56 9.12 8.35
CA TYR A 581 28.26 7.99 9.21
C TYR A 581 26.76 7.69 9.18
N GLY A 582 26.41 6.41 9.11
CA GLY A 582 25.05 5.90 9.30
C GLY A 582 24.84 5.48 10.75
N LEU A 583 23.71 5.88 11.34
CA LEU A 583 23.20 5.41 12.61
C LEU A 583 21.96 4.56 12.34
N LEU A 584 22.00 3.30 12.77
CA LEU A 584 20.96 2.30 12.53
C LEU A 584 20.46 1.73 13.87
N MET A 585 19.15 1.45 13.93
CA MET A 585 18.55 0.74 15.06
C MET A 585 18.25 -0.71 14.65
N HIS A 586 18.86 -1.65 15.35
CA HIS A 586 18.64 -3.09 15.18
C HIS A 586 17.27 -3.52 15.73
N ARG A 587 16.79 -4.70 15.30
CA ARG A 587 15.49 -5.26 15.76
C ARG A 587 15.41 -5.48 17.28
N ASN A 588 16.55 -5.65 17.93
CA ASN A 588 16.66 -5.79 19.39
C ASN A 588 16.65 -4.44 20.15
N GLY A 589 16.52 -3.31 19.43
CA GLY A 589 16.52 -1.96 20.00
C GLY A 589 17.91 -1.36 20.23
N GLN A 590 18.99 -2.03 19.85
CA GLN A 590 20.34 -1.48 19.94
C GLN A 590 20.65 -0.55 18.77
N TRP A 591 21.45 0.48 19.04
CA TRP A 591 21.89 1.48 18.07
C TRP A 591 23.36 1.26 17.70
N GLU A 592 23.69 1.42 16.42
CA GLU A 592 25.06 1.23 15.92
C GLU A 592 25.45 2.33 14.91
N TRP A 593 26.68 2.85 15.04
CA TRP A 593 27.31 3.71 14.04
C TRP A 593 28.15 2.90 13.06
N THR A 594 28.03 3.23 11.77
CA THR A 594 28.86 2.66 10.71
C THR A 594 29.38 3.78 9.82
N LEU A 595 30.66 3.72 9.43
CA LEU A 595 31.21 4.64 8.45
C LEU A 595 30.52 4.43 7.09
N ALA A 596 30.08 5.53 6.45
CA ALA A 596 29.46 5.45 5.14
C ALA A 596 30.47 4.96 4.08
N PRO A 597 30.03 4.12 3.13
CA PRO A 597 30.92 3.54 2.12
C PRO A 597 31.42 4.58 1.10
N GLY A 598 32.52 4.24 0.42
CA GLY A 598 33.11 5.03 -0.66
C GLY A 598 34.00 6.20 -0.18
N VAL A 599 34.51 6.96 -1.14
CA VAL A 599 35.33 8.16 -0.86
C VAL A 599 34.40 9.36 -0.68
N SER A 600 34.23 9.79 0.57
CA SER A 600 33.41 10.96 0.89
C SER A 600 33.93 12.21 0.14
N PRO A 601 33.03 13.07 -0.37
CA PRO A 601 33.37 14.30 -1.07
C PRO A 601 34.13 15.28 -0.17
N SER A 602 34.63 16.39 -0.76
CA SER A 602 35.51 17.36 -0.09
C SER A 602 34.99 17.80 1.29
N SER A 603 35.93 17.97 2.24
CA SER A 603 35.66 18.41 3.61
C SER A 603 34.80 19.68 3.66
N ARG A 604 33.72 19.71 4.44
CA ARG A 604 32.79 20.85 4.46
C ARG A 604 31.96 20.96 5.74
N TYR A 605 31.50 22.17 6.06
CA TYR A 605 30.53 22.45 7.12
C TYR A 605 29.49 23.49 6.65
N GLN A 606 28.36 23.66 7.34
CA GLN A 606 27.28 24.60 6.92
C GLN A 606 26.74 24.32 5.51
N HIS A 607 26.73 23.05 5.10
CA HIS A 607 26.07 22.58 3.88
C HIS A 607 24.62 22.22 4.20
N ALA A 608 23.87 21.72 3.22
CA ALA A 608 22.57 21.08 3.41
C ALA A 608 22.67 19.59 3.00
N ALA A 609 21.92 18.71 3.65
CA ALA A 609 21.76 17.33 3.21
C ALA A 609 20.30 16.86 3.31
N VAL A 610 19.85 16.07 2.34
CA VAL A 610 18.48 15.53 2.31
C VAL A 610 18.41 14.21 1.54
N PHE A 611 17.60 13.27 2.00
CA PHE A 611 17.31 12.03 1.27
C PHE A 611 16.27 12.22 0.17
N VAL A 612 16.51 11.56 -0.97
CA VAL A 612 15.51 11.22 -1.99
C VAL A 612 15.66 9.72 -2.28
N GLY A 613 14.68 8.92 -1.87
CA GLY A 613 14.79 7.45 -1.92
C GLY A 613 16.05 6.94 -1.19
N ALA A 614 16.92 6.21 -1.90
CA ALA A 614 18.18 5.70 -1.37
C ALA A 614 19.39 6.65 -1.54
N ARG A 615 19.17 7.88 -2.04
CA ARG A 615 20.24 8.81 -2.40
C ARG A 615 20.25 9.99 -1.44
N LEU A 616 21.38 10.20 -0.76
CA LEU A 616 21.60 11.36 0.10
C LEU A 616 22.26 12.48 -0.71
N HIS A 617 21.55 13.58 -0.90
CA HIS A 617 22.04 14.75 -1.62
C HIS A 617 22.69 15.73 -0.66
N VAL A 618 23.94 16.12 -0.94
CA VAL A 618 24.75 17.05 -0.15
C VAL A 618 25.10 18.26 -1.01
N THR A 619 24.68 19.45 -0.60
CA THR A 619 24.84 20.68 -1.40
C THR A 619 25.52 21.82 -0.66
N GLY A 620 26.38 22.53 -1.37
CA GLY A 620 27.14 23.68 -0.91
C GLY A 620 28.04 23.39 0.28
N GLY A 621 28.18 24.38 1.15
CA GLY A 621 29.01 24.35 2.35
C GLY A 621 30.22 25.27 2.29
N ALA A 622 30.93 25.33 3.41
CA ALA A 622 32.13 26.13 3.59
C ALA A 622 33.36 25.25 3.91
N LEU A 623 34.51 25.72 3.45
CA LEU A 623 35.84 25.23 3.74
C LEU A 623 36.48 26.04 4.87
N ARG A 624 37.70 25.66 5.27
CA ARG A 624 38.48 26.40 6.28
C ARG A 624 38.58 27.88 5.91
N GLY A 625 38.30 28.75 6.89
CA GLY A 625 38.28 30.20 6.71
C GLY A 625 36.99 30.76 6.12
N GLY A 626 35.91 29.96 6.00
CA GLY A 626 34.59 30.44 5.56
C GLY A 626 34.41 30.58 4.05
N ARG A 627 35.37 30.10 3.24
CA ARG A 627 35.26 30.09 1.78
C ARG A 627 34.24 29.05 1.34
N SER A 628 33.36 29.37 0.39
CA SER A 628 32.39 28.40 -0.15
C SER A 628 33.11 27.23 -0.83
N VAL A 629 32.47 26.06 -0.82
CA VAL A 629 32.84 24.96 -1.72
C VAL A 629 32.49 25.39 -3.15
N GLU A 630 33.38 25.12 -4.11
CA GLU A 630 33.29 25.59 -5.49
C GLU A 630 33.33 24.43 -6.49
N GLY A 631 32.85 24.68 -7.70
CA GLY A 631 32.86 23.73 -8.82
C GLY A 631 31.99 22.51 -8.55
N GLU A 632 32.31 21.40 -9.20
CA GLU A 632 31.56 20.14 -9.11
C GLU A 632 31.46 19.60 -7.68
N SER A 633 32.45 19.89 -6.84
CA SER A 633 32.42 19.51 -5.42
C SER A 633 31.31 20.23 -4.65
N ALA A 634 30.69 21.29 -5.17
CA ALA A 634 29.55 21.93 -4.52
C ALA A 634 28.32 21.02 -4.44
N ILE A 635 28.25 19.95 -5.25
CA ILE A 635 27.16 18.97 -5.26
C ILE A 635 27.75 17.57 -5.13
N ALA A 636 27.29 16.81 -4.14
CA ALA A 636 27.65 15.42 -4.00
C ALA A 636 26.44 14.57 -3.61
N VAL A 637 26.39 13.34 -4.09
CA VAL A 637 25.31 12.40 -3.82
C VAL A 637 25.89 11.08 -3.36
N LEU A 638 25.51 10.62 -2.18
CA LEU A 638 25.79 9.25 -1.74
C LEU A 638 24.63 8.36 -2.19
N ASP A 639 24.89 7.46 -3.13
CA ASP A 639 23.99 6.36 -3.42
C ASP A 639 24.24 5.25 -2.40
N THR A 640 23.34 5.15 -1.41
CA THR A 640 23.49 4.19 -0.32
C THR A 640 23.16 2.76 -0.74
N ALA A 641 22.49 2.55 -1.88
CA ALA A 641 22.24 1.22 -2.44
C ALA A 641 23.46 0.71 -3.20
N ALA A 642 24.12 1.59 -3.96
CA ALA A 642 25.35 1.25 -4.69
C ALA A 642 26.62 1.38 -3.83
N GLY A 643 26.55 2.05 -2.68
CA GLY A 643 27.68 2.26 -1.77
C GLY A 643 28.74 3.21 -2.31
N VAL A 644 28.35 4.19 -3.14
CA VAL A 644 29.29 5.09 -3.83
C VAL A 644 28.88 6.56 -3.75
N TRP A 645 29.88 7.45 -3.79
CA TRP A 645 29.68 8.89 -3.91
C TRP A 645 29.78 9.35 -5.36
N LEU A 646 28.85 10.23 -5.75
CA LEU A 646 28.66 10.72 -7.10
C LEU A 646 28.68 12.26 -7.11
N ASP A 647 29.20 12.87 -8.16
CA ASP A 647 29.15 14.30 -8.43
C ASP A 647 28.52 14.58 -9.81
N GLY A 648 28.66 15.81 -10.33
CA GLY A 648 28.15 16.19 -11.65
C GLY A 648 28.79 15.44 -12.83
N ILE A 649 30.00 14.90 -12.67
CA ILE A 649 30.72 14.13 -13.70
C ILE A 649 30.53 12.61 -13.50
N GLY A 650 30.31 12.14 -12.28
CA GLY A 650 30.04 10.73 -11.99
C GLY A 650 30.71 10.26 -10.72
N LEU A 651 31.39 9.11 -10.75
CA LEU A 651 31.98 8.48 -9.57
C LEU A 651 33.11 9.33 -8.97
N VAL A 652 32.99 9.65 -7.68
CA VAL A 652 34.03 10.30 -6.90
C VAL A 652 35.12 9.29 -6.57
N THR A 653 36.21 9.33 -7.34
CA THR A 653 37.33 8.38 -7.23
C THR A 653 38.48 8.88 -6.33
N SER A 654 38.48 10.16 -5.96
CA SER A 654 39.45 10.76 -5.05
C SER A 654 38.89 12.07 -4.48
N SER A 655 39.38 12.51 -3.31
CA SER A 655 39.10 13.83 -2.75
C SER A 655 39.80 14.92 -3.58
N ARG A 656 39.33 15.17 -4.81
CA ARG A 656 39.95 16.14 -5.71
C ARG A 656 39.76 17.55 -5.15
N MET A 657 40.85 18.20 -4.75
CA MET A 657 40.92 19.66 -4.75
C MET A 657 41.42 20.10 -6.14
N SER A 658 40.61 19.93 -7.17
CA SER A 658 41.02 20.31 -8.54
C SER A 658 40.92 21.82 -8.73
N LYS A 659 42.09 22.48 -8.81
CA LYS A 659 42.24 23.72 -9.58
C LYS A 659 42.48 23.32 -11.03
N GLY A 660 41.45 23.24 -11.86
CA GLY A 660 41.65 22.97 -13.28
C GLY A 660 40.36 22.72 -14.05
N HIS A 661 40.21 23.45 -15.16
CA HIS A 661 39.13 23.47 -16.15
C HIS A 661 37.81 24.17 -15.75
N THR A 662 37.78 25.47 -16.07
CA THR A 662 36.58 26.33 -16.13
C THR A 662 35.76 26.01 -17.37
N GLU A 663 34.94 24.96 -17.32
CA GLU A 663 33.64 25.01 -17.99
C GLU A 663 32.61 25.44 -16.94
N HIS A 664 31.86 26.49 -17.26
CA HIS A 664 31.02 27.19 -16.29
C HIS A 664 29.68 26.45 -16.17
N ASP A 665 29.61 25.42 -15.31
CA ASP A 665 28.32 24.77 -14.99
C ASP A 665 27.46 25.72 -14.12
N PRO A 666 26.33 26.24 -14.64
CA PRO A 666 25.47 27.16 -13.90
C PRO A 666 24.93 26.56 -12.60
N SER A 667 24.72 25.24 -12.56
CA SER A 667 24.22 24.53 -11.38
C SER A 667 25.24 24.55 -10.23
N SER A 668 26.51 24.26 -10.52
CA SER A 668 27.59 24.36 -9.53
C SER A 668 27.76 25.78 -8.95
N GLU A 669 27.54 26.82 -9.78
CA GLU A 669 27.66 28.22 -9.35
C GLU A 669 26.49 28.67 -8.48
N LEU A 670 25.28 28.14 -8.72
CA LEU A 670 24.16 28.29 -7.81
C LEU A 670 24.47 27.65 -6.45
N MET A 671 25.17 26.52 -6.43
CA MET A 671 25.52 25.78 -5.21
C MET A 671 26.76 26.32 -4.48
N ARG A 672 27.41 27.38 -4.99
CA ARG A 672 28.46 28.14 -4.31
C ARG A 672 27.91 28.97 -3.15
N ARG A 673 27.35 28.30 -2.14
CA ARG A 673 26.67 28.89 -0.97
C ARG A 673 26.86 28.04 0.28
N CYS A 674 26.58 28.61 1.44
CA CYS A 674 26.52 27.89 2.72
C CYS A 674 25.36 28.40 3.56
N ARG A 675 25.01 27.70 4.65
CA ARG A 675 23.95 28.07 5.60
C ARG A 675 22.56 28.19 4.95
N HIS A 676 22.36 27.58 3.80
CA HIS A 676 21.06 27.35 3.17
C HIS A 676 20.38 26.13 3.82
N ALA A 677 19.08 26.00 3.60
CA ALA A 677 18.32 24.84 4.01
C ALA A 677 17.80 24.08 2.79
N ALA A 678 17.67 22.76 2.93
CA ALA A 678 17.14 21.88 1.89
C ALA A 678 16.03 20.97 2.44
N ALA A 679 15.06 20.65 1.60
CA ALA A 679 14.00 19.69 1.89
C ALA A 679 13.61 18.94 0.61
N SER A 680 13.05 17.74 0.73
CA SER A 680 12.59 16.93 -0.40
C SER A 680 11.10 16.64 -0.32
N VAL A 681 10.44 16.61 -1.47
CA VAL A 681 9.05 16.17 -1.64
C VAL A 681 9.00 15.28 -2.88
N GLY A 682 8.74 13.99 -2.69
CA GLY A 682 8.88 13.00 -3.76
C GLY A 682 10.30 12.98 -4.31
N VAL A 683 10.44 13.09 -5.63
CA VAL A 683 11.73 13.13 -6.35
C VAL A 683 12.36 14.53 -6.42
N ARG A 684 11.72 15.56 -5.85
CA ARG A 684 12.18 16.95 -5.97
C ARG A 684 12.90 17.42 -4.72
N ILE A 685 13.98 18.15 -4.93
CA ILE A 685 14.82 18.76 -3.88
C ILE A 685 14.67 20.27 -3.98
N TYR A 686 14.35 20.90 -2.86
CA TYR A 686 14.15 22.33 -2.74
C TYR A 686 15.25 22.94 -1.86
N ILE A 687 15.84 24.06 -2.28
CA ILE A 687 16.88 24.78 -1.54
C ILE A 687 16.50 26.25 -1.46
N TYR A 688 16.46 26.83 -0.25
CA TYR A 688 16.16 28.24 -0.06
C TYR A 688 17.33 29.01 0.56
N GLY A 689 17.60 30.19 0.01
CA GLY A 689 18.48 31.21 0.57
C GLY A 689 19.91 30.72 0.85
N GLY A 690 20.49 31.24 1.93
CA GLY A 690 21.87 30.96 2.34
C GLY A 690 22.78 32.19 2.22
N LEU A 691 24.08 31.93 2.23
CA LEU A 691 25.13 32.94 2.23
C LEU A 691 26.16 32.62 1.13
N LYS A 692 26.44 33.62 0.29
CA LYS A 692 27.51 33.59 -0.73
C LYS A 692 28.44 34.77 -0.51
N GLY A 693 29.64 34.50 0.04
CA GLY A 693 30.50 35.56 0.54
C GLY A 693 29.81 36.32 1.67
N ASP A 694 29.65 37.64 1.51
CA ASP A 694 28.94 38.52 2.45
C ASP A 694 27.52 38.88 1.97
N VAL A 695 26.98 38.14 0.99
CA VAL A 695 25.65 38.38 0.42
C VAL A 695 24.67 37.32 0.89
N LEU A 696 23.60 37.76 1.55
CA LEU A 696 22.45 36.91 1.86
C LEU A 696 21.63 36.67 0.60
N LEU A 697 21.24 35.42 0.41
CA LEU A 697 20.45 35.00 -0.75
C LEU A 697 18.99 34.82 -0.35
N ASP A 698 18.10 35.18 -1.27
CA ASP A 698 16.63 35.02 -1.19
C ASP A 698 16.08 34.13 -2.31
N ASP A 699 16.96 33.58 -3.14
CA ASP A 699 16.59 32.72 -4.25
C ASP A 699 16.07 31.36 -3.76
N PHE A 700 15.14 30.81 -4.55
CA PHE A 700 14.58 29.51 -4.32
C PHE A 700 14.99 28.59 -5.47
N LEU A 701 15.58 27.45 -5.16
CA LEU A 701 16.14 26.53 -6.14
C LEU A 701 15.45 25.17 -6.07
N ILE A 702 15.42 24.50 -7.21
CA ILE A 702 14.87 23.16 -7.35
C ILE A 702 15.81 22.26 -8.16
N ALA A 703 15.87 20.99 -7.76
CA ALA A 703 16.42 19.90 -8.55
C ALA A 703 15.43 18.72 -8.55
N GLU A 704 15.54 17.86 -9.55
CA GLU A 704 14.73 16.65 -9.67
C GLU A 704 15.68 15.45 -9.76
N ASP A 705 15.63 14.60 -8.74
CA ASP A 705 16.36 13.33 -8.65
C ASP A 705 15.41 12.20 -9.05
N SER A 706 14.99 12.26 -10.31
CA SER A 706 14.20 11.21 -10.96
C SER A 706 15.10 10.44 -11.92
N PRO A 707 14.95 9.11 -12.05
CA PRO A 707 15.53 8.36 -13.17
C PRO A 707 14.97 8.84 -14.53
N PHE A 708 13.86 9.59 -14.50
CA PHE A 708 13.21 10.22 -15.64
C PHE A 708 13.25 11.75 -15.47
N LYS A 709 14.24 12.42 -16.07
CA LYS A 709 14.17 13.87 -16.26
C LYS A 709 13.13 14.17 -17.35
N PRO A 710 12.05 14.93 -17.10
CA PRO A 710 11.28 15.51 -18.17
C PRO A 710 12.03 16.72 -18.72
N ASP A 711 12.44 16.66 -19.99
CA ASP A 711 12.77 17.85 -20.78
C ASP A 711 11.48 18.66 -20.94
N ILE A 712 11.34 19.74 -20.17
CA ILE A 712 10.38 20.80 -20.44
C ILE A 712 11.15 21.91 -21.15
N ASP A 713 11.42 21.71 -22.44
CA ASP A 713 11.68 22.81 -23.35
C ASP A 713 10.32 23.42 -23.73
N SER A 714 10.04 24.62 -23.22
CA SER A 714 8.92 25.44 -23.66
C SER A 714 9.10 25.82 -25.14
N PRO A 715 8.07 25.75 -26.00
CA PRO A 715 8.18 26.28 -27.36
C PRO A 715 8.10 27.82 -27.33
N ASN A 716 8.99 28.42 -28.12
CA ASN A 716 9.03 29.81 -28.57
C ASN A 716 7.70 30.59 -28.47
N VAL A 717 7.68 31.65 -27.66
CA VAL A 717 6.88 32.84 -27.96
C VAL A 717 7.84 34.01 -28.15
N THR A 718 7.82 34.52 -29.36
CA THR A 718 8.59 35.64 -29.89
C THR A 718 8.54 36.87 -28.99
N SER A 719 9.71 37.36 -28.60
CA SER A 719 9.95 38.73 -28.12
C SER A 719 9.53 39.77 -29.16
N PRO A 720 9.15 40.98 -28.70
CA PRO A 720 9.82 42.15 -29.22
C PRO A 720 10.45 43.03 -28.14
N ARG A 721 11.53 43.67 -28.58
CA ARG A 721 12.53 44.47 -27.89
C ARG A 721 11.99 45.66 -27.10
N THR A 722 12.72 45.92 -26.02
CA THR A 722 12.86 47.16 -25.24
C THR A 722 13.01 48.44 -26.07
N ASN A 723 12.41 49.54 -25.61
CA ASN A 723 13.10 50.84 -25.51
C ASN A 723 12.37 51.84 -24.58
N HIS A 724 13.20 52.61 -23.87
CA HIS A 724 12.92 53.68 -22.91
C HIS A 724 11.98 54.80 -23.40
N ALA A 725 11.21 55.41 -22.48
CA ALA A 725 11.26 56.86 -22.17
C ALA A 725 10.23 57.30 -21.11
N ASN A 726 10.66 58.18 -20.20
CA ASN A 726 9.84 59.02 -19.33
C ASN A 726 9.07 60.09 -20.17
N LEU A 727 7.81 60.39 -19.85
CA LEU A 727 7.30 61.72 -19.44
C LEU A 727 5.78 61.75 -19.26
N SER A 728 5.36 62.62 -18.34
CA SER A 728 4.03 63.05 -17.91
C SER A 728 3.14 63.78 -18.95
N SER A 729 1.81 63.71 -18.77
CA SER A 729 0.79 64.81 -18.81
C SER A 729 -0.58 64.28 -19.30
N TYR A 730 -1.62 64.18 -18.46
CA TYR A 730 -2.71 65.17 -18.24
C TYR A 730 -3.72 65.38 -19.38
N THR A 731 -5.01 65.17 -19.02
CA THR A 731 -6.27 65.81 -19.54
C THR A 731 -6.70 65.47 -20.98
N THR A 732 -7.96 65.24 -21.38
CA THR A 732 -9.30 65.59 -20.85
C THR A 732 -10.35 64.76 -21.61
N THR A 733 -11.39 64.26 -20.94
CA THR A 733 -12.72 63.93 -21.50
C THR A 733 -13.50 65.22 -21.83
N PRO A 734 -14.52 65.23 -22.73
CA PRO A 734 -15.89 64.93 -22.28
C PRO A 734 -16.89 64.36 -23.32
N THR A 735 -17.72 63.40 -22.85
CA THR A 735 -19.21 63.30 -22.96
C THR A 735 -19.90 63.17 -24.33
N LEU A 736 -21.11 62.59 -24.53
CA LEU A 736 -22.24 61.96 -23.83
C LEU A 736 -23.05 61.33 -25.02
N ASP A 737 -23.75 60.20 -25.00
CA ASP A 737 -24.88 59.84 -24.16
C ASP A 737 -25.34 58.40 -24.47
N GLY A 738 -25.81 57.70 -23.44
CA GLY A 738 -26.39 56.36 -23.55
C GLY A 738 -26.26 55.56 -22.25
N ARG A 739 -27.05 55.90 -21.22
CA ARG A 739 -27.22 55.10 -19.98
C ARG A 739 -28.69 54.82 -19.72
N PRO A 740 -28.97 53.67 -19.10
CA PRO A 740 -29.59 53.72 -17.77
C PRO A 740 -28.77 52.98 -16.69
N GLU A 741 -28.60 53.70 -15.58
CA GLU A 741 -28.60 53.36 -14.15
C GLU A 741 -28.27 51.95 -13.58
N ILE A 742 -27.52 51.99 -12.46
CA ILE A 742 -27.21 50.94 -11.47
C ILE A 742 -27.94 51.30 -10.16
N PRO A 743 -28.28 50.33 -9.28
CA PRO A 743 -27.87 50.51 -7.87
C PRO A 743 -27.34 49.24 -7.18
N SER A 744 -26.18 49.41 -6.52
CA SER A 744 -25.72 48.90 -5.21
C SER A 744 -25.92 47.44 -4.75
N SER A 745 -24.80 46.84 -4.35
CA SER A 745 -24.57 45.95 -3.18
C SER A 745 -25.78 45.21 -2.54
N ARG A 746 -25.84 43.88 -2.72
CA ARG A 746 -26.19 42.88 -1.70
C ARG A 746 -25.98 41.47 -2.24
N GLY A 747 -25.57 40.56 -1.37
CA GLY A 747 -25.11 39.21 -1.70
C GLY A 747 -26.13 38.30 -2.39
N MET A 748 -25.63 37.22 -2.96
CA MET A 748 -26.39 36.07 -3.45
C MET A 748 -25.70 34.84 -2.83
N SER A 749 -26.17 34.24 -1.73
CA SER A 749 -27.45 33.52 -1.54
C SER A 749 -27.72 32.57 -2.69
N MET A 750 -27.52 31.27 -2.43
CA MET A 750 -27.98 30.18 -3.28
C MET A 750 -29.48 30.30 -3.54
N ASP A 751 -29.86 29.97 -4.78
CA ASP A 751 -31.22 30.08 -5.29
C ASP A 751 -32.16 29.06 -4.61
N LYS A 752 -33.21 29.58 -3.95
CA LYS A 752 -34.28 28.81 -3.29
C LYS A 752 -35.01 27.88 -4.26
N ASN A 753 -35.06 28.22 -5.54
CA ASN A 753 -35.74 27.44 -6.56
C ASN A 753 -35.01 26.12 -6.88
N SER A 754 -33.73 26.01 -6.51
CA SER A 754 -32.92 24.80 -6.66
C SER A 754 -33.08 23.85 -5.45
N MET A 755 -33.30 24.40 -4.24
CA MET A 755 -33.62 23.60 -3.06
C MET A 755 -35.07 23.10 -3.05
N GLU A 756 -36.03 23.87 -3.58
CA GLU A 756 -37.42 23.42 -3.70
C GLU A 756 -37.56 22.27 -4.71
N LYS A 757 -36.79 22.29 -5.81
CA LYS A 757 -36.75 21.18 -6.78
C LYS A 757 -36.05 19.91 -6.25
N LEU A 758 -35.08 20.05 -5.35
CA LEU A 758 -34.43 18.92 -4.66
C LEU A 758 -35.30 18.36 -3.52
N ALA A 759 -36.05 19.22 -2.82
CA ALA A 759 -37.03 18.81 -1.83
C ALA A 759 -38.27 18.14 -2.46
N GLU A 760 -38.73 18.61 -3.63
CA GLU A 760 -39.78 17.94 -4.43
C GLU A 760 -39.33 16.55 -4.91
N ALA A 761 -38.05 16.38 -5.28
CA ALA A 761 -37.50 15.08 -5.68
C ALA A 761 -37.44 14.08 -4.50
N SER A 762 -37.01 14.52 -3.31
CA SER A 762 -37.02 13.69 -2.09
C SER A 762 -38.43 13.45 -1.53
N ALA A 763 -39.37 14.38 -1.72
CA ALA A 763 -40.77 14.18 -1.35
C ALA A 763 -41.49 13.21 -2.30
N ALA A 764 -41.15 13.22 -3.60
CA ALA A 764 -41.66 12.26 -4.58
C ALA A 764 -41.16 10.83 -4.32
N GLU A 765 -39.92 10.66 -3.83
CA GLU A 765 -39.39 9.37 -3.36
C GLU A 765 -40.07 8.90 -2.06
N ALA A 766 -40.42 9.82 -1.15
CA ALA A 766 -41.19 9.50 0.06
C ALA A 766 -42.66 9.15 -0.24
N GLU A 767 -43.28 9.79 -1.24
CA GLU A 767 -44.63 9.44 -1.73
C GLU A 767 -44.63 8.09 -2.46
N ALA A 768 -43.59 7.75 -3.23
CA ALA A 768 -43.45 6.45 -3.87
C ALA A 768 -43.31 5.32 -2.82
N ALA A 769 -42.55 5.54 -1.75
CA ALA A 769 -42.43 4.60 -0.63
C ALA A 769 -43.76 4.42 0.14
N THR A 770 -44.54 5.50 0.27
CA THR A 770 -45.85 5.48 0.94
C THR A 770 -46.94 4.81 0.08
N ALA A 771 -46.88 4.99 -1.25
CA ALA A 771 -47.78 4.33 -2.20
C ALA A 771 -47.56 2.80 -2.27
N VAL A 772 -46.30 2.36 -2.17
CA VAL A 772 -45.94 0.93 -2.04
C VAL A 772 -46.44 0.37 -0.71
N TRP A 773 -46.35 1.12 0.38
CA TRP A 773 -46.87 0.73 1.70
C TRP A 773 -48.41 0.58 1.73
N HIS A 774 -49.13 1.48 1.07
CA HIS A 774 -50.60 1.36 0.92
C HIS A 774 -51.02 0.21 0.00
N ALA A 775 -50.25 -0.10 -1.05
CA ALA A 775 -50.49 -1.24 -1.92
C ALA A 775 -50.30 -2.59 -1.18
N VAL A 776 -49.34 -2.64 -0.25
CA VAL A 776 -49.09 -3.81 0.61
C VAL A 776 -50.22 -3.99 1.63
N GLN A 777 -50.72 -2.93 2.27
CA GLN A 777 -51.86 -3.02 3.19
C GLN A 777 -53.18 -3.45 2.52
N ALA A 778 -53.41 -3.04 1.27
CA ALA A 778 -54.60 -3.44 0.51
C ALA A 778 -54.59 -4.92 0.10
N SER A 779 -53.42 -5.54 0.00
CA SER A 779 -53.25 -6.96 -0.37
C SER A 779 -53.39 -7.94 0.80
N SER A 780 -53.37 -7.44 2.04
CA SER A 780 -53.45 -8.24 3.28
C SER A 780 -54.86 -8.33 3.91
N ALA A 781 -55.90 -7.85 3.21
CA ALA A 781 -57.28 -7.84 3.71
C ALA A 781 -58.22 -8.72 2.86
N THR A 782 -58.04 -10.04 2.94
CA THR A 782 -59.09 -11.01 2.58
C THR A 782 -59.07 -12.17 3.59
N PRO A 783 -60.17 -12.43 4.33
CA PRO A 783 -60.22 -13.53 5.29
C PRO A 783 -60.67 -14.82 4.60
N ALA A 784 -60.05 -15.95 4.96
CA ALA A 784 -60.57 -17.28 4.60
C ALA A 784 -60.78 -18.09 5.88
N GLU A 785 -62.01 -18.60 5.98
CA GLU A 785 -62.63 -19.28 7.11
C GLU A 785 -62.00 -20.63 7.47
N GLU A 786 -62.24 -20.99 8.73
CA GLU A 786 -61.94 -22.25 9.39
C GLU A 786 -62.51 -23.48 8.66
N THR A 787 -61.84 -24.63 8.78
CA THR A 787 -62.54 -25.91 9.03
C THR A 787 -61.61 -26.95 9.66
N SER A 788 -62.24 -27.75 10.50
CA SER A 788 -61.74 -28.53 11.63
C SER A 788 -61.31 -29.96 11.31
N VAL A 789 -60.23 -30.40 11.98
CA VAL A 789 -60.02 -31.66 12.76
C VAL A 789 -60.55 -33.00 12.20
N SER A 790 -59.67 -33.98 11.98
CA SER A 790 -59.48 -35.19 12.83
C SER A 790 -58.74 -36.35 12.14
N ASP A 791 -57.85 -36.95 12.94
CA ASP A 791 -57.22 -38.29 12.98
C ASP A 791 -57.61 -39.36 11.94
N ASP A 792 -56.65 -40.21 11.48
CA ASP A 792 -56.41 -41.54 12.08
C ASP A 792 -55.31 -42.40 11.40
N ASN A 793 -54.61 -43.17 12.24
CA ASN A 793 -54.03 -44.52 12.10
C ASN A 793 -53.18 -45.02 10.89
N SER A 794 -51.88 -45.21 11.18
CA SER A 794 -51.12 -46.47 11.34
C SER A 794 -51.08 -47.63 10.30
N GLN A 795 -49.87 -48.25 10.27
CA GLN A 795 -49.47 -49.64 9.88
C GLN A 795 -49.15 -49.91 8.40
N ALA A 796 -48.16 -50.72 8.01
CA ALA A 796 -47.01 -51.40 8.64
C ALA A 796 -46.19 -52.07 7.50
N ALA A 797 -44.86 -52.19 7.64
CA ALA A 797 -44.03 -53.43 7.48
C ALA A 797 -43.98 -54.12 6.08
N GLU A 798 -42.88 -54.66 5.54
CA GLU A 798 -41.54 -55.05 6.03
C GLU A 798 -40.66 -55.51 4.83
N THR A 799 -39.33 -55.32 4.91
CA THR A 799 -38.20 -56.14 4.35
C THR A 799 -38.02 -56.35 2.83
N THR A 800 -36.82 -56.37 2.18
CA THR A 800 -35.40 -56.60 2.56
C THR A 800 -34.41 -56.23 1.41
N SER A 801 -33.20 -55.75 1.78
CA SER A 801 -31.82 -55.86 1.18
C SER A 801 -31.55 -55.42 -0.28
N GLU A 802 -30.44 -54.80 -0.70
CA GLU A 802 -29.04 -54.59 -0.26
C GLU A 802 -28.58 -53.17 -0.72
N GLY A 803 -27.80 -52.38 0.04
CA GLY A 803 -26.35 -52.16 -0.16
C GLY A 803 -26.00 -51.47 -1.50
N SER A 804 -25.34 -50.31 -1.63
CA SER A 804 -24.54 -49.48 -0.74
C SER A 804 -24.35 -48.07 -1.34
N ASP A 805 -24.09 -47.11 -0.45
CA ASP A 805 -23.40 -45.82 -0.62
C ASP A 805 -24.04 -44.73 -1.49
N THR A 806 -24.90 -43.94 -0.83
CA THR A 806 -25.19 -42.54 -1.19
C THR A 806 -24.86 -41.65 0.00
N GLU A 807 -24.10 -40.57 -0.28
CA GLU A 807 -23.80 -39.47 0.64
C GLU A 807 -25.02 -39.07 1.46
N ALA A 808 -24.84 -39.00 2.78
CA ALA A 808 -25.91 -38.73 3.73
C ALA A 808 -26.33 -37.25 3.68
N ASP A 809 -27.61 -37.01 3.39
CA ASP A 809 -28.32 -35.75 3.62
C ASP A 809 -28.02 -35.21 5.03
N VAL A 810 -27.58 -33.95 5.11
CA VAL A 810 -27.36 -33.22 6.37
C VAL A 810 -28.73 -32.90 6.99
N ARG A 811 -29.22 -33.78 7.88
CA ARG A 811 -30.36 -33.49 8.75
C ARG A 811 -29.90 -32.78 10.02
N LEU A 812 -30.44 -31.58 10.25
CA LEU A 812 -30.22 -30.79 11.46
C LEU A 812 -30.73 -31.54 12.70
N HIS A 813 -29.83 -31.90 13.62
CA HIS A 813 -30.13 -32.63 14.86
C HIS A 813 -30.14 -31.65 16.05
N PRO A 814 -31.05 -31.75 17.04
CA PRO A 814 -31.16 -30.79 18.15
C PRO A 814 -29.93 -30.77 19.06
N ARG A 815 -29.49 -29.56 19.45
CA ARG A 815 -28.87 -29.13 20.73
C ARG A 815 -28.18 -27.76 20.60
N ALA A 816 -28.88 -26.70 21.02
CA ALA A 816 -28.24 -25.41 21.31
C ALA A 816 -27.15 -25.62 22.38
N VAL A 817 -25.89 -25.37 22.02
CA VAL A 817 -24.64 -25.59 22.78
C VAL A 817 -24.71 -26.57 23.97
N VAL A 818 -24.53 -27.88 23.75
CA VAL A 818 -24.05 -28.78 24.82
C VAL A 818 -23.15 -29.87 24.25
N VAL A 819 -21.92 -29.97 24.78
CA VAL A 819 -20.94 -31.05 24.54
C VAL A 819 -21.60 -32.43 24.42
N ALA A 820 -21.30 -33.13 23.32
CA ALA A 820 -21.80 -34.48 23.08
C ALA A 820 -21.02 -35.51 23.92
N LYS A 821 -21.82 -36.23 24.71
CA LYS A 821 -21.54 -37.49 25.41
C LYS A 821 -21.23 -38.58 24.37
N GLU A 822 -20.01 -39.13 24.36
CA GLU A 822 -19.76 -40.58 24.44
C GLU A 822 -18.26 -40.94 24.25
N ALA A 823 -17.63 -41.42 25.33
CA ALA A 823 -16.67 -42.52 25.29
C ALA A 823 -16.62 -43.19 26.68
N VAL A 824 -17.44 -44.23 26.83
CA VAL A 824 -17.30 -45.46 27.66
C VAL A 824 -16.75 -45.33 29.10
N GLY A 825 -17.59 -45.62 30.11
CA GLY A 825 -17.18 -46.09 31.45
C GLY A 825 -18.05 -45.62 32.62
N ASN A 826 -18.59 -46.56 33.40
CA ASN A 826 -19.55 -46.34 34.49
C ASN A 826 -19.03 -45.48 35.66
N LEU A 827 -19.69 -44.34 35.92
CA LEU A 827 -20.05 -43.85 37.26
C LEU A 827 -21.18 -42.83 37.10
N GLY A 828 -22.37 -43.22 37.57
CA GLY A 828 -23.58 -42.41 37.53
C GLY A 828 -23.55 -41.26 38.53
N GLY A 829 -24.08 -40.11 38.11
CA GLY A 829 -24.34 -38.99 39.00
C GLY A 829 -24.44 -37.65 38.27
N MET A 830 -25.67 -37.26 37.94
CA MET A 830 -26.13 -35.89 37.65
C MET A 830 -25.54 -35.14 36.43
N VAL A 831 -26.33 -35.07 35.36
CA VAL A 831 -26.35 -33.92 34.45
C VAL A 831 -27.79 -33.44 34.35
N ARG A 832 -28.12 -32.46 35.20
CA ARG A 832 -29.19 -31.48 34.99
C ARG A 832 -28.48 -30.19 34.51
N GLN A 833 -29.17 -29.38 33.71
CA GLN A 833 -28.86 -27.98 33.39
C GLN A 833 -27.95 -27.38 34.47
N LEU A 834 -26.69 -27.08 34.14
CA LEU A 834 -25.79 -26.47 35.11
C LEU A 834 -26.36 -25.07 35.37
N SER A 835 -27.00 -24.87 36.52
CA SER A 835 -27.28 -23.52 37.00
C SER A 835 -25.93 -22.78 37.09
N LEU A 836 -25.96 -21.45 36.93
CA LEU A 836 -24.78 -20.57 36.99
C LEU A 836 -23.84 -20.89 38.17
N ASP A 837 -24.38 -21.38 39.29
CA ASP A 837 -23.62 -21.76 40.49
C ASP A 837 -22.64 -22.94 40.30
N GLN A 838 -22.85 -23.82 39.31
CA GLN A 838 -21.88 -24.87 38.96
C GLN A 838 -20.80 -24.38 37.99
N PHE A 839 -21.10 -23.35 37.18
CA PHE A 839 -20.16 -22.71 36.25
C PHE A 839 -19.05 -21.95 36.99
N GLU A 840 -19.39 -21.34 38.14
CA GLU A 840 -18.42 -20.69 39.04
C GLU A 840 -17.51 -21.66 39.80
N ASN A 841 -17.90 -22.94 39.94
CA ASN A 841 -17.16 -23.92 40.73
C ASN A 841 -16.06 -24.66 39.94
N GLU A 842 -16.21 -24.81 38.61
CA GLU A 842 -15.17 -25.42 37.77
C GLU A 842 -14.03 -24.45 37.39
N SER A 843 -14.30 -23.14 37.36
CA SER A 843 -13.28 -22.11 37.11
C SER A 843 -12.19 -22.05 38.20
N ARG A 844 -12.48 -22.51 39.42
CA ARG A 844 -11.56 -22.50 40.57
C ARG A 844 -10.58 -23.68 40.62
N ARG A 845 -10.70 -24.70 39.76
CA ARG A 845 -9.93 -25.96 39.86
C ARG A 845 -8.74 -26.09 38.91
N MET A 846 -8.48 -25.12 38.04
CA MET A 846 -7.33 -25.15 37.11
C MET A 846 -6.38 -23.98 37.38
N VAL A 847 -5.35 -24.23 38.18
CA VAL A 847 -4.16 -23.37 38.28
C VAL A 847 -2.92 -24.23 38.03
N PRO A 848 -2.15 -23.99 36.97
CA PRO A 848 -0.77 -24.44 36.89
C PRO A 848 0.20 -23.41 37.46
N LEU A 849 1.17 -23.91 38.22
CA LEU A 849 2.27 -23.21 38.90
C LEU A 849 3.30 -22.57 37.94
N HIS A 850 3.99 -21.57 38.49
CA HIS A 850 5.01 -20.66 37.93
C HIS A 850 6.32 -21.25 37.34
N ASN A 851 7.02 -20.32 36.62
CA ASN A 851 8.43 -20.18 36.17
C ASN A 851 8.68 -20.50 34.67
N ASP A 852 9.38 -19.69 33.85
CA ASP A 852 10.16 -18.45 34.06
C ASP A 852 10.45 -17.71 32.71
N LEU A 853 10.80 -16.42 32.81
CA LEU A 853 11.60 -15.54 31.90
C LEU A 853 11.06 -14.95 30.56
N SER A 854 10.51 -13.74 30.70
CA SER A 854 10.77 -12.46 29.99
C SER A 854 10.91 -12.35 28.46
N TYR A 855 9.87 -11.80 27.81
CA TYR A 855 9.92 -10.98 26.58
C TYR A 855 8.84 -9.87 26.65
N PRO A 856 9.13 -8.59 26.39
CA PRO A 856 8.11 -7.54 26.41
C PRO A 856 7.57 -7.25 25.00
N THR A 857 6.64 -8.06 24.53
CA THR A 857 5.64 -7.63 23.53
C THR A 857 4.51 -6.91 24.26
N LYS A 858 3.99 -5.83 23.65
CA LYS A 858 2.97 -4.94 24.22
C LYS A 858 1.77 -5.76 24.72
N ARG A 859 1.62 -5.87 26.05
CA ARG A 859 0.47 -6.54 26.66
C ARG A 859 -0.81 -5.69 26.48
N PRO A 860 -1.99 -6.32 26.42
CA PRO A 860 -3.30 -5.65 26.43
C PRO A 860 -3.57 -4.74 27.63
N ARG A 861 -2.64 -4.58 28.58
CA ARG A 861 -2.76 -3.85 29.86
C ARG A 861 -2.29 -2.38 29.85
N ASN A 862 -2.04 -1.79 28.68
CA ASN A 862 -1.58 -0.39 28.58
C ASN A 862 -2.46 0.57 27.75
N TRP A 863 -3.60 0.12 27.21
CA TRP A 863 -4.62 1.00 26.62
C TRP A 863 -5.32 1.91 27.67
N LYS A 864 -5.33 3.21 27.40
CA LYS A 864 -6.17 4.19 28.11
C LYS A 864 -6.87 5.05 27.08
N ALA A 865 -8.19 5.23 27.23
CA ALA A 865 -8.95 6.11 26.35
C ALA A 865 -8.39 7.54 26.39
N PRO A 866 -8.18 8.20 25.24
CA PRO A 866 -7.67 9.56 25.22
C PRO A 866 -8.70 10.54 25.82
N ALA A 867 -8.24 11.48 26.64
CA ALA A 867 -9.10 12.40 27.40
C ALA A 867 -10.03 13.28 26.54
N ASN A 868 -9.72 13.46 25.26
CA ASN A 868 -10.52 14.23 24.31
C ASN A 868 -11.46 13.36 23.45
N ARG A 869 -11.53 12.05 23.70
CA ARG A 869 -12.27 11.07 22.89
C ARG A 869 -11.98 11.17 21.37
N LYS A 870 -10.87 11.74 20.91
CA LYS A 870 -10.55 11.72 19.47
C LYS A 870 -10.15 10.30 19.05
N PHE A 871 -10.63 9.81 17.92
CA PHE A 871 -10.16 8.55 17.37
C PHE A 871 -8.75 8.71 16.76
N PHE A 872 -7.91 7.68 16.84
CA PHE A 872 -6.49 7.79 16.49
C PHE A 872 -6.21 7.66 15.00
N LEU A 873 -7.08 6.96 14.25
CA LEU A 873 -7.06 6.93 12.80
C LEU A 873 -7.92 8.06 12.24
N ASP A 874 -7.52 8.61 11.09
CA ASP A 874 -8.38 9.48 10.31
C ASP A 874 -9.34 8.69 9.41
N SER A 875 -10.30 9.40 8.78
CA SER A 875 -11.28 8.74 7.92
C SER A 875 -10.64 8.06 6.72
N TYR A 876 -9.55 8.60 6.14
CA TYR A 876 -8.89 7.96 5.01
C TYR A 876 -8.22 6.64 5.43
N GLU A 877 -7.53 6.62 6.57
CA GLU A 877 -6.94 5.40 7.14
C GLU A 877 -8.00 4.35 7.49
N VAL A 878 -9.15 4.77 8.03
CA VAL A 878 -10.33 3.89 8.22
C VAL A 878 -10.83 3.37 6.88
N GLY A 879 -10.83 4.20 5.84
CA GLY A 879 -11.19 3.82 4.48
C GLY A 879 -10.30 2.75 3.89
N GLU A 880 -8.99 2.91 3.99
CA GLU A 880 -7.98 1.94 3.54
C GLU A 880 -8.09 0.64 4.34
N LEU A 881 -8.28 0.72 5.66
CA LEU A 881 -8.49 -0.46 6.51
C LEU A 881 -9.76 -1.22 6.11
N CYS A 882 -10.87 -0.51 5.92
CA CYS A 882 -12.10 -1.09 5.42
C CYS A 882 -11.90 -1.69 4.03
N TYR A 883 -11.23 -0.99 3.11
CA TYR A 883 -10.98 -1.52 1.77
C TYR A 883 -10.16 -2.82 1.81
N ALA A 884 -9.07 -2.86 2.57
CA ALA A 884 -8.23 -4.04 2.72
C ALA A 884 -8.97 -5.24 3.33
N ALA A 885 -9.77 -5.02 4.38
CA ALA A 885 -10.56 -6.09 4.99
C ALA A 885 -11.74 -6.52 4.09
N GLU A 886 -12.37 -5.60 3.37
CA GLU A 886 -13.43 -5.87 2.38
C GLU A 886 -12.92 -6.82 1.29
N GLN A 887 -11.69 -6.64 0.79
CA GLN A 887 -11.09 -7.56 -0.19
C GLN A 887 -10.95 -9.00 0.33
N ILE A 888 -10.76 -9.18 1.64
CA ILE A 888 -10.70 -10.50 2.27
C ILE A 888 -12.12 -11.07 2.39
N PHE A 889 -13.06 -10.31 2.94
CA PHE A 889 -14.45 -10.75 3.12
C PHE A 889 -15.17 -11.09 1.80
N MET A 890 -14.80 -10.44 0.69
CA MET A 890 -15.29 -10.74 -0.66
C MET A 890 -14.92 -12.15 -1.15
N GLN A 891 -13.79 -12.70 -0.68
CA GLN A 891 -13.29 -14.01 -1.09
C GLN A 891 -13.78 -15.13 -0.18
N GLU A 892 -14.17 -14.79 1.06
CA GLU A 892 -14.73 -15.75 1.99
C GLU A 892 -16.12 -16.22 1.54
N PRO A 893 -16.54 -17.46 1.87
CA PRO A 893 -17.91 -17.91 1.62
C PRO A 893 -18.90 -17.25 2.62
N THR A 894 -20.18 -17.20 2.25
CA THR A 894 -21.24 -16.65 3.13
C THR A 894 -21.37 -17.46 4.42
N VAL A 895 -21.07 -18.76 4.38
CA VAL A 895 -20.89 -19.63 5.55
C VAL A 895 -19.43 -20.08 5.62
N LEU A 896 -18.67 -19.57 6.59
CA LEU A 896 -17.26 -19.93 6.80
C LEU A 896 -17.12 -21.40 7.16
N GLN A 897 -16.05 -22.06 6.70
CA GLN A 897 -15.79 -23.48 7.00
C GLN A 897 -14.54 -23.58 7.87
N LEU A 898 -14.71 -23.86 9.16
CA LEU A 898 -13.65 -23.77 10.18
C LEU A 898 -13.29 -25.14 10.76
N LYS A 899 -12.06 -25.27 11.27
CA LYS A 899 -11.56 -26.50 11.90
C LYS A 899 -11.26 -26.26 13.37
N ALA A 900 -11.44 -27.29 14.21
CA ALA A 900 -11.09 -27.19 15.61
C ALA A 900 -9.56 -27.37 15.81
N PRO A 901 -8.92 -26.62 16.72
CA PRO A 901 -9.54 -25.84 17.79
C PRO A 901 -9.87 -24.38 17.41
N VAL A 902 -10.97 -23.85 17.96
CA VAL A 902 -11.45 -22.47 17.71
C VAL A 902 -11.87 -21.81 19.03
N LYS A 903 -11.53 -20.53 19.21
CA LYS A 903 -12.11 -19.65 20.25
C LYS A 903 -13.22 -18.84 19.62
N VAL A 904 -14.43 -18.99 20.14
CA VAL A 904 -15.61 -18.25 19.68
C VAL A 904 -15.93 -17.16 20.69
N PHE A 905 -15.87 -15.92 20.24
CA PHE A 905 -16.16 -14.71 21.00
C PHE A 905 -17.59 -14.29 20.71
N GLY A 906 -18.40 -14.19 21.76
CA GLY A 906 -19.77 -13.73 21.63
C GLY A 906 -19.87 -12.23 21.34
N ASP A 907 -21.10 -11.74 21.33
CA ASP A 907 -21.45 -10.33 21.18
C ASP A 907 -20.51 -9.40 21.99
N LEU A 908 -19.87 -8.43 21.34
CA LEU A 908 -18.94 -7.52 22.00
C LEU A 908 -19.58 -6.21 22.44
N HIS A 909 -20.81 -5.91 22.00
CA HIS A 909 -21.52 -4.65 22.22
C HIS A 909 -20.70 -3.37 21.95
N GLY A 910 -19.71 -3.41 21.04
CA GLY A 910 -18.75 -2.30 20.86
C GLY A 910 -17.91 -1.95 22.10
N GLN A 911 -17.78 -2.88 23.06
CA GLN A 911 -17.06 -2.70 24.31
C GLN A 911 -15.59 -3.10 24.17
N PHE A 912 -14.77 -2.17 23.69
CA PHE A 912 -13.32 -2.40 23.50
C PHE A 912 -12.62 -2.92 24.75
N GLY A 913 -13.01 -2.43 25.94
CA GLY A 913 -12.45 -2.90 27.21
C GLY A 913 -12.71 -4.39 27.48
N ASP A 914 -13.90 -4.90 27.14
CA ASP A 914 -14.23 -6.31 27.33
C ASP A 914 -13.46 -7.19 26.34
N LEU A 915 -13.26 -6.73 25.09
CA LEU A 915 -12.37 -7.39 24.12
C LEU A 915 -10.93 -7.49 24.64
N MET A 916 -10.39 -6.42 25.24
CA MET A 916 -9.04 -6.43 25.82
C MET A 916 -8.92 -7.39 27.01
N ARG A 917 -9.96 -7.49 27.85
CA ARG A 917 -10.00 -8.45 28.96
C ARG A 917 -10.01 -9.89 28.46
N LEU A 918 -10.82 -10.17 27.44
CA LEU A 918 -10.87 -11.48 26.78
C LEU A 918 -9.49 -11.87 26.23
N PHE A 919 -8.76 -10.92 25.64
CA PHE A 919 -7.40 -11.12 25.14
C PHE A 919 -6.34 -11.30 26.23
N ASP A 920 -6.44 -10.61 27.38
CA ASP A 920 -5.52 -10.80 28.51
C ASP A 920 -5.74 -12.15 29.20
N GLU A 921 -7.01 -12.56 29.40
CA GLU A 921 -7.35 -13.79 30.12
C GLU A 921 -7.21 -15.05 29.26
N TYR A 922 -7.65 -14.99 28.00
CA TYR A 922 -7.76 -16.17 27.14
C TYR A 922 -6.76 -16.18 25.98
N GLY A 923 -5.82 -15.24 25.95
CA GLY A 923 -4.78 -15.15 24.94
C GLY A 923 -5.18 -14.30 23.74
N PHE A 924 -4.26 -13.44 23.32
CA PHE A 924 -4.45 -12.52 22.21
C PHE A 924 -3.77 -13.03 20.93
N PRO A 925 -4.34 -12.73 19.75
CA PRO A 925 -3.79 -13.16 18.48
C PRO A 925 -2.45 -12.47 18.19
N SER A 926 -1.34 -13.21 18.30
CA SER A 926 0.01 -12.75 17.96
C SER A 926 0.95 -13.90 17.62
N THR A 927 2.07 -13.62 16.96
CA THR A 927 3.11 -14.62 16.63
C THR A 927 3.72 -15.34 17.85
N ALA A 928 3.57 -14.79 19.05
CA ALA A 928 3.95 -15.42 20.32
C ALA A 928 2.72 -15.98 21.10
N GLY A 929 1.51 -15.72 20.62
CA GLY A 929 0.24 -16.26 21.13
C GLY A 929 -0.15 -17.56 20.42
N ASP A 930 -1.38 -18.03 20.69
CA ASP A 930 -1.85 -19.33 20.20
C ASP A 930 -2.51 -19.31 18.82
N ILE A 931 -2.42 -18.18 18.11
CA ILE A 931 -2.95 -18.02 16.75
C ILE A 931 -2.29 -18.95 15.71
N THR A 932 -1.10 -19.50 16.02
CA THR A 932 -0.43 -20.47 15.15
C THR A 932 -1.13 -21.83 15.11
N TYR A 933 -2.05 -22.11 16.05
CA TYR A 933 -2.75 -23.39 16.12
C TYR A 933 -4.22 -23.32 16.58
N ILE A 934 -4.76 -22.13 16.88
CA ILE A 934 -6.16 -21.88 17.27
C ILE A 934 -6.74 -20.74 16.44
N ASP A 935 -7.92 -20.98 15.85
CA ASP A 935 -8.68 -19.96 15.15
C ASP A 935 -9.51 -19.11 16.12
N TYR A 936 -9.77 -17.86 15.74
CA TYR A 936 -10.54 -16.88 16.48
C TYR A 936 -11.78 -16.51 15.67
N LEU A 937 -12.98 -16.80 16.19
CA LEU A 937 -14.25 -16.48 15.54
C LEU A 937 -15.01 -15.45 16.38
N PHE A 938 -15.37 -14.32 15.79
CA PHE A 938 -16.17 -13.27 16.43
C PHE A 938 -17.58 -13.22 15.84
N LEU A 939 -18.61 -13.17 16.69
CA LEU A 939 -20.01 -13.36 16.30
C LEU A 939 -20.81 -12.08 15.97
N GLY A 940 -20.18 -10.95 15.66
CA GLY A 940 -20.88 -9.70 15.32
C GLY A 940 -21.12 -8.75 16.51
N ASP A 941 -21.83 -7.65 16.25
CA ASP A 941 -22.08 -6.54 17.19
C ASP A 941 -20.79 -5.84 17.65
N TYR A 942 -19.94 -5.57 16.67
CA TYR A 942 -18.71 -4.80 16.81
C TYR A 942 -19.00 -3.31 17.02
N VAL A 943 -20.14 -2.83 16.52
CA VAL A 943 -20.54 -1.41 16.51
C VAL A 943 -21.92 -1.14 17.12
N ASP A 944 -22.14 -1.65 18.33
CA ASP A 944 -23.37 -1.44 19.12
C ASP A 944 -23.21 -0.24 20.09
N ARG A 945 -23.88 -0.27 21.24
CA ARG A 945 -24.01 0.76 22.29
C ARG A 945 -22.73 1.08 23.05
N GLY A 946 -21.62 0.42 22.74
CA GLY A 946 -20.33 0.63 23.38
C GLY A 946 -19.78 2.02 23.11
N GLN A 947 -19.01 2.56 24.06
CA GLN A 947 -18.44 3.90 23.92
C GLN A 947 -17.20 3.96 23.01
N HIS A 948 -16.75 2.80 22.52
CA HIS A 948 -15.49 2.58 21.80
C HIS A 948 -15.70 1.60 20.64
N SER A 949 -16.80 1.75 19.91
CA SER A 949 -17.12 0.88 18.78
C SER A 949 -16.11 1.05 17.66
N LEU A 950 -15.59 2.27 17.45
CA LEU A 950 -14.50 2.54 16.50
C LEU A 950 -13.22 1.73 16.82
N GLU A 951 -12.77 1.74 18.08
CA GLU A 951 -11.60 0.95 18.49
C GLU A 951 -11.84 -0.55 18.34
N THR A 952 -13.05 -1.01 18.64
CA THR A 952 -13.44 -2.43 18.56
C THR A 952 -13.37 -2.93 17.13
N ILE A 953 -14.11 -2.30 16.20
CA ILE A 953 -14.13 -2.76 14.81
C ILE A 953 -12.77 -2.59 14.14
N THR A 954 -12.09 -1.45 14.33
CA THR A 954 -10.78 -1.20 13.72
C THR A 954 -9.73 -2.24 14.15
N LEU A 955 -9.70 -2.63 15.42
CA LEU A 955 -8.77 -3.66 15.87
C LEU A 955 -9.08 -5.02 15.24
N LEU A 956 -10.36 -5.41 15.17
CA LEU A 956 -10.75 -6.69 14.59
C LEU A 956 -10.46 -6.73 13.08
N LEU A 957 -10.67 -5.62 12.35
CA LEU A 957 -10.30 -5.52 10.94
C LEU A 957 -8.79 -5.61 10.74
N ALA A 958 -7.99 -4.94 11.58
CA ALA A 958 -6.53 -5.03 11.51
C ALA A 958 -6.03 -6.46 11.79
N LEU A 959 -6.63 -7.15 12.77
CA LEU A 959 -6.33 -8.55 13.06
C LEU A 959 -6.75 -9.48 11.92
N LYS A 960 -7.88 -9.20 11.26
CA LYS A 960 -8.32 -9.93 10.08
C LYS A 960 -7.33 -9.78 8.93
N ILE A 961 -6.78 -8.58 8.72
CA ILE A 961 -5.80 -8.32 7.66
C ILE A 961 -4.46 -9.00 7.96
N GLU A 962 -4.00 -8.94 9.21
CA GLU A 962 -2.74 -9.56 9.63
C GLU A 962 -2.82 -11.10 9.65
N TYR A 963 -3.96 -11.65 10.03
CA TYR A 963 -4.18 -13.09 10.20
C TYR A 963 -5.45 -13.56 9.46
N PRO A 964 -5.48 -13.48 8.12
CA PRO A 964 -6.69 -13.70 7.32
C PRO A 964 -7.26 -15.11 7.42
N GLU A 965 -6.42 -16.12 7.66
CA GLU A 965 -6.85 -17.52 7.76
C GLU A 965 -7.26 -17.95 9.19
N ASN A 966 -6.91 -17.16 10.21
CA ASN A 966 -7.08 -17.55 11.62
C ASN A 966 -8.00 -16.62 12.41
N VAL A 967 -8.26 -15.40 11.93
CA VAL A 967 -9.22 -14.46 12.53
C VAL A 967 -10.44 -14.38 11.62
N HIS A 968 -11.60 -14.67 12.17
CA HIS A 968 -12.87 -14.83 11.44
C HIS A 968 -13.93 -13.93 12.06
N LEU A 969 -14.62 -13.15 11.24
CA LEU A 969 -15.68 -12.24 11.67
C LEU A 969 -16.95 -12.60 10.91
N ILE A 970 -18.07 -12.73 11.61
CA ILE A 970 -19.40 -12.81 10.98
C ILE A 970 -20.22 -11.54 11.28
N ARG A 971 -21.28 -11.31 10.51
CA ARG A 971 -22.16 -10.14 10.62
C ARG A 971 -23.15 -10.27 11.77
N GLY A 972 -23.30 -9.22 12.58
CA GLY A 972 -24.38 -9.05 13.55
C GLY A 972 -25.44 -8.04 13.11
N ASN A 973 -26.47 -7.85 13.95
CA ASN A 973 -27.57 -6.95 13.61
C ASN A 973 -27.18 -5.48 13.71
N HIS A 974 -26.18 -5.13 14.51
CA HIS A 974 -25.64 -3.77 14.56
C HIS A 974 -24.70 -3.45 13.39
N GLU A 975 -24.30 -4.42 12.57
CA GLU A 975 -23.64 -4.17 11.28
C GLU A 975 -24.63 -3.80 10.15
N ALA A 976 -25.85 -3.37 10.49
CA ALA A 976 -26.83 -2.75 9.60
C ALA A 976 -26.86 -1.22 9.77
N ALA A 977 -26.90 -0.49 8.66
CA ALA A 977 -26.69 0.96 8.64
C ALA A 977 -27.74 1.75 9.42
N ASP A 978 -29.01 1.40 9.27
CA ASP A 978 -30.13 1.95 10.03
C ASP A 978 -29.97 1.70 11.54
N ILE A 979 -29.58 0.49 11.91
CA ILE A 979 -29.40 0.08 13.30
C ILE A 979 -28.21 0.79 13.96
N ASN A 980 -27.01 0.74 13.38
CA ASN A 980 -25.87 1.41 13.99
C ASN A 980 -25.96 2.94 13.91
N ALA A 981 -26.73 3.50 12.98
CA ALA A 981 -27.07 4.92 13.04
C ALA A 981 -27.98 5.24 14.24
N LEU A 982 -29.00 4.41 14.49
CA LEU A 982 -29.93 4.57 15.60
C LEU A 982 -29.26 4.40 16.96
N PHE A 983 -28.39 3.40 17.10
CA PHE A 983 -27.73 3.06 18.37
C PHE A 983 -26.41 3.80 18.62
N GLY A 984 -26.08 4.78 17.78
CA GLY A 984 -25.10 5.82 18.11
C GLY A 984 -23.72 5.65 17.46
N PHE A 985 -23.46 4.61 16.66
CA PHE A 985 -22.18 4.47 15.95
C PHE A 985 -21.96 5.58 14.92
N ARG A 986 -23.01 5.98 14.17
CA ARG A 986 -22.94 7.14 13.27
C ARG A 986 -22.57 8.41 14.03
N LEU A 987 -23.16 8.60 15.20
CA LEU A 987 -22.88 9.74 16.08
C LEU A 987 -21.47 9.63 16.65
N GLU A 988 -20.99 8.44 17.01
CA GLU A 988 -19.62 8.22 17.46
C GLU A 988 -18.62 8.59 16.36
N CYS A 989 -18.83 8.14 15.11
CA CYS A 989 -18.00 8.54 13.97
C CYS A 989 -17.99 10.06 13.79
N ILE A 990 -19.16 10.71 13.86
CA ILE A 990 -19.29 12.17 13.74
C ILE A 990 -18.61 12.91 14.90
N GLU A 991 -18.83 12.47 16.14
CA GLU A 991 -18.27 13.07 17.35
C GLU A 991 -16.74 12.96 17.34
N ARG A 992 -16.22 11.77 16.98
CA ARG A 992 -14.81 11.44 17.17
C ARG A 992 -13.94 11.77 15.96
N MET A 993 -14.52 11.93 14.77
CA MET A 993 -13.81 12.22 13.51
C MET A 993 -14.27 13.52 12.82
N GLY A 994 -15.37 14.13 13.24
CA GLY A 994 -15.98 15.31 12.62
C GLY A 994 -17.17 14.95 11.71
N GLU A 995 -18.09 15.89 11.45
CA GLU A 995 -19.35 15.60 10.74
C GLU A 995 -19.15 14.98 9.35
N SER A 996 -18.39 15.63 8.47
CA SER A 996 -18.15 15.12 7.11
C SER A 996 -17.35 13.82 7.10
N ASP A 997 -16.26 13.78 7.86
CA ASP A 997 -15.33 12.65 7.91
C ASP A 997 -15.93 11.43 8.62
N GLY A 998 -16.71 11.68 9.68
CA GLY A 998 -17.43 10.68 10.43
C GLY A 998 -18.57 10.07 9.62
N ILE A 999 -19.34 10.87 8.88
CA ILE A 999 -20.35 10.33 7.95
C ILE A 999 -19.67 9.48 6.87
N TRP A 1000 -18.52 9.92 6.35
CA TRP A 1000 -17.77 9.18 5.35
C TRP A 1000 -17.24 7.84 5.90
N ALA A 1001 -16.63 7.86 7.09
CA ALA A 1001 -16.11 6.66 7.76
C ALA A 1001 -17.24 5.67 8.08
N TRP A 1002 -18.35 6.18 8.61
CA TRP A 1002 -19.58 5.40 8.84
C TRP A 1002 -20.12 4.78 7.55
N THR A 1003 -20.11 5.52 6.43
CA THR A 1003 -20.51 4.99 5.12
C THR A 1003 -19.57 3.86 4.67
N ARG A 1004 -18.26 4.01 4.86
CA ARG A 1004 -17.28 2.97 4.50
C ARG A 1004 -17.41 1.71 5.34
N PHE A 1005 -17.61 1.85 6.66
CA PHE A 1005 -17.89 0.70 7.52
C PHE A 1005 -19.14 -0.05 7.08
N ASN A 1006 -20.23 0.66 6.78
CA ASN A 1006 -21.47 0.02 6.33
C ASN A 1006 -21.36 -0.64 4.96
N GLN A 1007 -20.57 -0.08 4.04
CA GLN A 1007 -20.24 -0.74 2.78
C GLN A 1007 -19.48 -2.04 3.00
N LEU A 1008 -18.46 -2.05 3.88
CA LEU A 1008 -17.75 -3.26 4.28
C LEU A 1008 -18.68 -4.28 4.96
N PHE A 1009 -19.57 -3.84 5.85
CA PHE A 1009 -20.45 -4.72 6.62
C PHE A 1009 -21.38 -5.56 5.73
N ASN A 1010 -21.73 -5.04 4.54
CA ASN A 1010 -22.52 -5.80 3.57
C ASN A 1010 -21.77 -7.02 3.02
N TYR A 1011 -20.44 -7.01 3.09
CA TYR A 1011 -19.58 -8.13 2.72
C TYR A 1011 -19.27 -9.07 3.87
N LEU A 1012 -19.68 -8.84 5.13
CA LEU A 1012 -19.36 -9.78 6.21
C LEU A 1012 -20.05 -11.14 6.02
N PRO A 1013 -19.35 -12.28 6.21
CA PRO A 1013 -19.96 -13.61 6.27
C PRO A 1013 -21.12 -13.66 7.28
N LEU A 1014 -22.12 -14.50 7.02
CA LEU A 1014 -23.35 -14.52 7.84
C LEU A 1014 -23.38 -15.65 8.88
N ALA A 1015 -22.57 -16.69 8.68
CA ALA A 1015 -22.43 -17.80 9.62
C ALA A 1015 -21.06 -18.48 9.47
N ALA A 1016 -20.72 -19.36 10.41
CA ALA A 1016 -19.54 -20.21 10.35
C ALA A 1016 -19.90 -21.65 10.77
N LEU A 1017 -19.30 -22.64 10.13
CA LEU A 1017 -19.52 -24.06 10.36
C LEU A 1017 -18.20 -24.71 10.78
N ILE A 1018 -18.09 -25.09 12.06
CA ILE A 1018 -16.91 -25.73 12.64
C ILE A 1018 -17.02 -27.25 12.49
N GLU A 1019 -16.02 -27.88 11.88
CA GLU A 1019 -15.93 -29.34 11.62
C GLU A 1019 -17.19 -29.94 10.96
N LYS A 1020 -17.92 -29.14 10.17
CA LYS A 1020 -19.22 -29.49 9.56
C LYS A 1020 -20.31 -29.92 10.55
N LYS A 1021 -20.13 -29.65 11.84
CA LYS A 1021 -20.97 -30.17 12.93
C LYS A 1021 -21.59 -29.09 13.79
N ILE A 1022 -20.92 -27.95 13.88
CA ILE A 1022 -21.27 -26.86 14.79
C ILE A 1022 -21.48 -25.61 13.96
N ILE A 1023 -22.72 -25.11 13.87
CA ILE A 1023 -23.00 -23.86 13.18
C ILE A 1023 -23.01 -22.69 14.18
N CYS A 1024 -22.30 -21.61 13.84
CA CYS A 1024 -22.20 -20.38 14.58
C CYS A 1024 -22.82 -19.24 13.78
N MET A 1025 -23.68 -18.44 14.41
CA MET A 1025 -24.30 -17.24 13.82
C MET A 1025 -24.56 -16.22 14.92
N HIS A 1026 -24.85 -14.97 14.52
CA HIS A 1026 -25.07 -13.89 15.48
C HIS A 1026 -26.39 -14.03 16.25
N GLY A 1027 -27.51 -14.12 15.52
CA GLY A 1027 -28.82 -14.41 16.09
C GLY A 1027 -29.07 -15.91 16.14
N GLY A 1028 -29.96 -16.41 15.29
CA GLY A 1028 -30.26 -17.84 15.30
C GLY A 1028 -31.19 -18.30 14.19
N ILE A 1029 -31.76 -19.49 14.38
CA ILE A 1029 -32.63 -20.12 13.38
C ILE A 1029 -34.05 -19.59 13.57
N GLY A 1030 -34.39 -18.56 12.80
CA GLY A 1030 -35.75 -18.05 12.74
C GLY A 1030 -36.68 -18.92 11.89
N ARG A 1031 -37.72 -18.34 11.32
CA ARG A 1031 -38.82 -19.06 10.67
C ARG A 1031 -38.46 -19.75 9.35
N SER A 1032 -37.55 -19.18 8.58
CA SER A 1032 -37.33 -19.52 7.17
C SER A 1032 -36.07 -20.35 6.91
N ILE A 1033 -35.30 -20.62 7.95
CA ILE A 1033 -34.02 -21.35 7.87
C ILE A 1033 -34.25 -22.81 8.27
N HIS A 1034 -34.01 -23.72 7.33
CA HIS A 1034 -34.18 -25.17 7.46
C HIS A 1034 -32.94 -25.95 7.02
N SER A 1035 -31.99 -25.32 6.31
CA SER A 1035 -30.74 -25.95 5.89
C SER A 1035 -29.60 -24.92 5.78
N VAL A 1036 -28.35 -25.38 5.83
CA VAL A 1036 -27.17 -24.50 5.72
C VAL A 1036 -27.03 -23.96 4.30
N GLU A 1037 -27.41 -24.74 3.31
CA GLU A 1037 -27.37 -24.39 1.88
C GLU A 1037 -28.28 -23.19 1.57
N GLN A 1038 -29.34 -22.96 2.36
CA GLN A 1038 -30.17 -21.76 2.23
C GLN A 1038 -29.42 -20.48 2.62
N ILE A 1039 -28.50 -20.58 3.59
CA ILE A 1039 -27.65 -19.46 4.01
C ILE A 1039 -26.53 -19.27 3.00
N GLU A 1040 -25.92 -20.36 2.51
CA GLU A 1040 -24.85 -20.31 1.50
C GLU A 1040 -25.29 -19.67 0.19
N LYS A 1041 -26.56 -19.80 -0.18
CA LYS A 1041 -27.17 -19.17 -1.36
C LYS A 1041 -27.38 -17.67 -1.25
N LEU A 1042 -27.20 -17.06 -0.07
CA LEU A 1042 -27.26 -15.62 0.06
C LEU A 1042 -26.00 -15.00 -0.53
N GLU A 1043 -26.17 -14.25 -1.60
CA GLU A 1043 -25.08 -13.53 -2.28
C GLU A 1043 -24.72 -12.27 -1.49
N ARG A 1044 -23.42 -12.12 -1.19
CA ARG A 1044 -22.84 -10.89 -0.63
C ARG A 1044 -22.20 -10.07 -1.76
N PRO A 1045 -22.26 -8.73 -1.73
CA PRO A 1045 -22.74 -7.90 -0.62
C PRO A 1045 -24.26 -7.93 -0.49
N ILE A 1046 -24.77 -8.03 0.74
CA ILE A 1046 -26.21 -8.05 1.02
C ILE A 1046 -26.59 -6.89 1.93
N THR A 1047 -27.66 -6.18 1.58
CA THR A 1047 -28.21 -5.06 2.33
C THR A 1047 -29.56 -5.44 2.96
N MET A 1048 -30.00 -4.72 4.00
CA MET A 1048 -31.25 -5.06 4.71
C MET A 1048 -32.51 -4.82 3.87
N ASP A 1049 -32.47 -3.87 2.93
CA ASP A 1049 -33.53 -3.55 1.96
C ASP A 1049 -33.76 -4.63 0.90
N ALA A 1050 -32.79 -5.53 0.70
CA ALA A 1050 -32.94 -6.72 -0.16
C ALA A 1050 -33.97 -7.74 0.41
N GLY A 1051 -34.52 -7.49 1.60
CA GLY A 1051 -35.81 -8.06 2.04
C GLY A 1051 -35.82 -9.57 2.33
N SER A 1052 -34.66 -10.21 2.52
CA SER A 1052 -34.59 -11.64 2.79
C SER A 1052 -34.99 -11.96 4.23
N ILE A 1053 -36.08 -12.70 4.41
CA ILE A 1053 -36.53 -13.22 5.72
C ILE A 1053 -35.43 -14.07 6.37
N ILE A 1054 -34.62 -14.77 5.57
CA ILE A 1054 -33.47 -15.57 6.04
C ILE A 1054 -32.41 -14.65 6.68
N LEU A 1055 -32.11 -13.49 6.09
CA LEU A 1055 -31.15 -12.53 6.66
C LEU A 1055 -31.69 -11.96 7.98
N MET A 1056 -32.98 -11.62 8.03
CA MET A 1056 -33.62 -11.16 9.26
C MET A 1056 -33.54 -12.21 10.35
N ASP A 1057 -33.84 -13.47 10.03
CA ASP A 1057 -33.76 -14.58 10.98
C ASP A 1057 -32.32 -14.76 11.52
N LEU A 1058 -31.30 -14.75 10.65
CA LEU A 1058 -29.88 -14.91 11.02
C LEU A 1058 -29.37 -13.83 11.98
N LEU A 1059 -29.84 -12.59 11.82
CA LEU A 1059 -29.36 -11.45 12.59
C LEU A 1059 -30.22 -11.18 13.84
N TRP A 1060 -31.51 -11.54 13.85
CA TRP A 1060 -32.45 -11.06 14.88
C TRP A 1060 -33.19 -12.14 15.67
N SER A 1061 -33.02 -13.42 15.34
CA SER A 1061 -33.67 -14.48 16.11
C SER A 1061 -32.96 -14.72 17.43
N ASP A 1062 -33.72 -14.71 18.53
CA ASP A 1062 -33.20 -14.92 19.88
C ASP A 1062 -33.56 -16.34 20.40
N PRO A 1063 -32.79 -16.95 21.31
CA PRO A 1063 -33.24 -18.18 21.98
C PRO A 1063 -34.45 -17.89 22.89
N THR A 1064 -35.29 -18.90 23.13
CA THR A 1064 -36.34 -18.80 24.15
C THR A 1064 -35.76 -18.64 25.55
N GLU A 1065 -36.52 -18.02 26.46
CA GLU A 1065 -36.06 -17.76 27.84
C GLU A 1065 -35.86 -19.04 28.67
N ASN A 1066 -36.36 -20.19 28.21
CA ASN A 1066 -36.27 -21.46 28.89
C ASN A 1066 -36.31 -22.62 27.87
N ASP A 1067 -35.44 -23.61 28.06
CA ASP A 1067 -35.37 -24.84 27.28
C ASP A 1067 -36.69 -25.64 27.27
N SER A 1068 -37.61 -25.40 28.22
CA SER A 1068 -38.95 -26.00 28.19
C SER A 1068 -39.87 -25.40 27.12
N VAL A 1069 -39.50 -24.28 26.50
CA VAL A 1069 -40.28 -23.59 25.47
C VAL A 1069 -39.71 -23.97 24.11
N GLU A 1070 -40.31 -25.00 23.51
CA GLU A 1070 -39.98 -25.49 22.17
C GLU A 1070 -40.68 -24.67 21.06
N GLY A 1071 -40.13 -24.76 19.85
CA GLY A 1071 -40.64 -24.13 18.63
C GLY A 1071 -40.33 -22.64 18.52
N LEU A 1072 -41.07 -21.95 17.65
CA LEU A 1072 -40.94 -20.50 17.46
C LEU A 1072 -41.97 -19.74 18.28
N ARG A 1073 -41.56 -18.66 18.95
CA ARG A 1073 -42.48 -17.70 19.60
C ARG A 1073 -42.27 -16.30 19.03
N PRO A 1074 -43.29 -15.42 19.05
CA PRO A 1074 -43.08 -14.01 18.75
C PRO A 1074 -42.00 -13.41 19.66
N ASN A 1075 -41.09 -12.63 19.08
CA ASN A 1075 -40.06 -11.92 19.83
C ASN A 1075 -40.60 -10.55 20.28
N ALA A 1076 -40.30 -10.18 21.53
CA ALA A 1076 -40.68 -8.88 22.10
C ALA A 1076 -39.99 -7.68 21.40
N ARG A 1077 -38.93 -7.90 20.62
CA ARG A 1077 -38.20 -6.86 19.88
C ARG A 1077 -39.01 -6.23 18.74
N GLY A 1078 -40.01 -6.92 18.18
CA GLY A 1078 -40.82 -6.32 17.13
C GLY A 1078 -41.64 -7.31 16.30
N PRO A 1079 -42.64 -6.79 15.56
CA PRO A 1079 -43.49 -7.59 14.69
C PRO A 1079 -42.65 -8.22 13.56
N GLY A 1080 -42.72 -9.54 13.41
CA GLY A 1080 -41.92 -10.24 12.39
C GLY A 1080 -40.65 -10.92 12.93
N LEU A 1081 -40.26 -10.68 14.18
CA LEU A 1081 -39.14 -11.36 14.81
C LEU A 1081 -39.60 -12.56 15.66
N VAL A 1082 -38.74 -13.56 15.80
CA VAL A 1082 -39.05 -14.80 16.54
C VAL A 1082 -38.00 -15.13 17.58
N THR A 1083 -38.40 -15.88 18.59
CA THR A 1083 -37.51 -16.63 19.47
C THR A 1083 -37.57 -18.12 19.11
N PHE A 1084 -36.50 -18.87 19.31
CA PHE A 1084 -36.40 -20.29 18.94
C PHE A 1084 -36.06 -21.19 20.15
N GLY A 1085 -36.76 -22.32 20.24
CA GLY A 1085 -36.53 -23.35 21.26
C GLY A 1085 -35.36 -24.30 20.95
N PRO A 1086 -34.98 -25.15 21.93
CA PRO A 1086 -33.83 -26.06 21.80
C PRO A 1086 -34.02 -27.19 20.76
N ASP A 1087 -35.25 -27.38 20.28
CA ASP A 1087 -35.65 -28.35 19.26
C ASP A 1087 -35.16 -28.00 17.84
N ARG A 1088 -34.63 -26.79 17.62
CA ARG A 1088 -34.35 -26.22 16.28
C ARG A 1088 -32.96 -26.54 15.69
N GLY A 1089 -32.11 -27.35 16.34
CA GLY A 1089 -30.83 -27.84 15.78
C GLY A 1089 -29.59 -27.69 16.70
N GLN A 1090 -28.41 -28.14 16.22
CA GLN A 1090 -27.11 -28.05 16.91
C GLN A 1090 -26.42 -26.71 16.62
N LEU A 1091 -26.96 -25.66 17.23
CA LEU A 1091 -26.56 -24.28 17.02
C LEU A 1091 -25.67 -23.78 18.15
N ILE A 1092 -24.64 -23.01 17.81
CA ILE A 1092 -23.91 -22.19 18.75
C ILE A 1092 -24.16 -20.72 18.47
N THR A 1093 -24.97 -20.12 19.32
CA THR A 1093 -25.05 -18.68 19.44
C THR A 1093 -24.50 -18.28 20.80
N LEU A 1094 -23.49 -17.41 20.82
CA LEU A 1094 -22.91 -16.88 22.05
C LEU A 1094 -23.23 -15.39 22.13
N PHE A 1095 -24.09 -15.06 23.08
CA PHE A 1095 -24.34 -13.67 23.46
C PHE A 1095 -23.43 -13.34 24.64
N SER A 1096 -22.75 -12.19 24.63
CA SER A 1096 -22.39 -11.60 25.91
C SER A 1096 -23.69 -11.17 26.60
N ALA A 1097 -23.78 -11.45 27.89
CA ALA A 1097 -25.05 -11.40 28.58
C ALA A 1097 -25.38 -9.95 28.93
N THR A 1098 -25.90 -9.16 28.00
CA THR A 1098 -26.66 -7.93 28.32
C THR A 1098 -27.86 -8.30 29.15
N ASN A 1099 -27.69 -8.35 30.47
CA ASN A 1099 -28.68 -8.67 31.49
C ASN A 1099 -29.86 -9.58 31.03
N TYR A 1100 -29.56 -10.66 30.30
CA TYR A 1100 -30.58 -11.56 29.77
C TYR A 1100 -31.32 -12.15 30.97
N CYS A 1101 -32.65 -11.98 31.02
CA CYS A 1101 -33.52 -12.42 32.12
C CYS A 1101 -33.22 -11.81 33.51
N GLY A 1102 -32.40 -10.75 33.62
CA GLY A 1102 -32.15 -10.05 34.89
C GLY A 1102 -31.11 -10.71 35.81
N THR A 1103 -30.33 -11.69 35.35
CA THR A 1103 -29.51 -12.57 36.23
C THR A 1103 -28.00 -12.49 36.03
N ALA A 1104 -27.50 -11.95 34.92
CA ALA A 1104 -26.10 -12.15 34.49
C ALA A 1104 -25.18 -10.91 34.62
N ASN A 1105 -25.69 -9.78 35.13
CA ASN A 1105 -24.92 -8.56 35.43
C ASN A 1105 -23.90 -8.17 34.34
N ASN A 1106 -24.23 -8.27 33.05
CA ASN A 1106 -23.35 -7.89 31.94
C ASN A 1106 -22.07 -8.76 31.81
N ALA A 1107 -22.10 -10.07 32.05
CA ALA A 1107 -20.90 -10.90 31.82
C ALA A 1107 -20.55 -11.03 30.32
N GLY A 1108 -19.26 -10.89 29.97
CA GLY A 1108 -18.74 -11.27 28.65
C GLY A 1108 -18.67 -12.79 28.49
N ALA A 1109 -18.77 -13.31 27.27
CA ALA A 1109 -18.77 -14.76 27.01
C ALA A 1109 -17.77 -15.15 25.90
N ILE A 1110 -16.99 -16.19 26.18
CA ILE A 1110 -16.13 -16.87 25.20
C ILE A 1110 -16.32 -18.37 25.32
N MET A 1111 -16.14 -19.07 24.22
CA MET A 1111 -16.25 -20.52 24.16
C MET A 1111 -15.06 -21.11 23.42
N VAL A 1112 -14.38 -22.06 24.04
CA VAL A 1112 -13.22 -22.74 23.41
C VAL A 1112 -13.67 -24.11 22.92
N VAL A 1113 -13.58 -24.33 21.61
CA VAL A 1113 -13.83 -25.62 20.96
C VAL A 1113 -12.48 -26.32 20.77
N GLY A 1114 -12.25 -27.43 21.47
CA GLY A 1114 -11.03 -28.23 21.33
C GLY A 1114 -11.06 -29.17 20.12
N ARG A 1115 -9.91 -29.78 19.76
CA ARG A 1115 -9.79 -30.73 18.62
C ARG A 1115 -10.73 -31.94 18.70
N GLY A 1116 -11.16 -32.33 19.90
CA GLY A 1116 -12.17 -33.38 20.11
C GLY A 1116 -13.62 -32.89 20.09
N LEU A 1117 -13.88 -31.65 19.63
CA LEU A 1117 -15.16 -30.94 19.75
C LEU A 1117 -15.68 -30.82 21.19
N VAL A 1118 -14.77 -30.89 22.16
CA VAL A 1118 -15.06 -30.54 23.55
C VAL A 1118 -15.20 -29.03 23.63
N VAL A 1119 -16.37 -28.58 24.04
CA VAL A 1119 -16.73 -27.17 24.15
C VAL A 1119 -16.58 -26.73 25.60
N VAL A 1120 -15.75 -25.71 25.84
CA VAL A 1120 -15.50 -25.15 27.16
C VAL A 1120 -15.99 -23.70 27.18
N PRO A 1121 -17.19 -23.43 27.71
CA PRO A 1121 -17.70 -22.08 27.85
C PRO A 1121 -17.00 -21.37 29.04
N LYS A 1122 -16.83 -20.05 28.92
CA LYS A 1122 -16.19 -19.20 29.91
C LYS A 1122 -16.91 -17.83 29.98
N LEU A 1123 -17.07 -17.32 31.20
CA LEU A 1123 -17.70 -16.04 31.46
C LEU A 1123 -16.70 -15.08 32.10
N ILE A 1124 -16.80 -13.80 31.73
CA ILE A 1124 -16.06 -12.70 32.33
C ILE A 1124 -17.07 -11.77 33.01
N HIS A 1125 -17.20 -11.89 34.33
CA HIS A 1125 -18.06 -11.00 35.11
C HIS A 1125 -17.40 -9.62 35.31
N PRO A 1126 -18.16 -8.52 35.41
CA PRO A 1126 -17.63 -7.26 35.90
C PRO A 1126 -17.19 -7.41 37.37
N LEU A 1127 -16.07 -6.77 37.74
CA LEU A 1127 -15.58 -6.81 39.12
C LEU A 1127 -16.54 -6.00 40.02
N PRO A 1128 -16.82 -6.47 41.25
CA PRO A 1128 -17.65 -5.71 42.18
C PRO A 1128 -16.99 -4.37 42.54
N PRO A 1129 -17.77 -3.29 42.77
CA PRO A 1129 -17.21 -2.04 43.27
C PRO A 1129 -16.59 -2.26 44.66
N PRO A 1130 -15.51 -1.53 45.02
CA PRO A 1130 -14.82 -1.72 46.29
C PRO A 1130 -15.77 -1.51 47.48
N LEU A 1131 -15.91 -2.54 48.32
CA LEU A 1131 -16.63 -2.46 49.59
C LEU A 1131 -15.91 -1.48 50.53
N GLN A 1132 -16.55 -0.35 50.83
CA GLN A 1132 -16.15 0.50 51.95
C GLN A 1132 -16.52 -0.22 53.26
N SER A 1133 -15.55 -0.89 53.88
CA SER A 1133 -15.61 -1.19 55.32
C SER A 1133 -14.22 -1.36 55.93
N PRO A 1134 -14.00 -0.92 57.18
CA PRO A 1134 -12.68 -0.81 57.78
C PRO A 1134 -12.23 -2.11 58.48
N GLU A 1135 -10.90 -2.31 58.45
CA GLU A 1135 -10.10 -3.21 59.30
C GLU A 1135 -10.07 -4.74 59.01
N THR A 1136 -8.83 -5.24 59.01
CA THR A 1136 -8.33 -6.62 59.19
C THR A 1136 -8.31 -7.60 58.01
N SER A 1137 -7.19 -7.63 57.27
CA SER A 1137 -6.24 -8.77 57.15
C SER A 1137 -5.27 -8.55 55.96
N PRO A 1138 -3.94 -8.79 56.11
CA PRO A 1138 -2.98 -8.54 55.05
C PRO A 1138 -2.64 -9.84 54.32
N GLU A 1139 -3.39 -10.19 53.27
CA GLU A 1139 -2.89 -11.08 52.20
C GLU A 1139 -3.91 -11.14 51.04
N ARG A 1140 -3.43 -10.78 49.83
CA ARG A 1140 -4.12 -10.74 48.52
C ARG A 1140 -5.14 -9.63 48.30
N VAL A 1141 -4.63 -8.41 48.09
CA VAL A 1141 -5.25 -7.44 47.19
C VAL A 1141 -4.37 -7.35 45.96
N ILE A 1142 -4.83 -7.88 44.82
CA ILE A 1142 -4.22 -7.60 43.51
C ILE A 1142 -4.80 -6.26 43.08
N ASP A 1143 -4.06 -5.18 43.34
CA ASP A 1143 -4.37 -3.85 42.83
C ASP A 1143 -4.07 -3.80 41.33
N ASP A 1144 -5.08 -4.07 40.48
CA ASP A 1144 -5.04 -3.75 39.05
C ASP A 1144 -5.98 -2.54 38.77
N PRO A 1145 -5.51 -1.30 38.99
CA PRO A 1145 -6.33 -0.09 38.94
C PRO A 1145 -6.96 0.16 37.56
N TRP A 1146 -6.37 -0.39 36.50
CA TRP A 1146 -6.95 -0.46 35.16
C TRP A 1146 -8.33 -1.12 35.13
N MET A 1147 -8.45 -2.28 35.80
CA MET A 1147 -9.64 -3.14 35.66
C MET A 1147 -10.82 -2.52 36.40
N GLN A 1148 -10.52 -1.77 37.46
CA GLN A 1148 -11.50 -1.00 38.21
C GLN A 1148 -12.02 0.19 37.38
N GLU A 1149 -11.13 0.92 36.70
CA GLU A 1149 -11.52 2.05 35.83
C GLU A 1149 -12.43 1.62 34.67
N LEU A 1150 -12.12 0.50 34.00
CA LEU A 1150 -12.97 -0.06 32.93
C LEU A 1150 -14.37 -0.45 33.42
N ASN A 1151 -14.50 -0.99 34.63
CA ASN A 1151 -15.80 -1.34 35.21
C ASN A 1151 -16.61 -0.09 35.59
N ILE A 1152 -15.97 0.99 36.03
CA ILE A 1152 -16.63 2.26 36.37
C ILE A 1152 -17.19 2.96 35.12
N GLN A 1153 -16.49 2.87 33.98
CA GLN A 1153 -16.89 3.50 32.72
C GLN A 1153 -17.92 2.68 31.91
N ARG A 1154 -18.34 1.53 32.43
CA ARG A 1154 -19.26 0.62 31.75
C ARG A 1154 -20.70 1.17 31.79
N PRO A 1155 -21.35 1.44 30.65
CA PRO A 1155 -22.74 1.90 30.64
C PRO A 1155 -23.68 0.81 31.19
N PRO A 1156 -24.75 1.18 31.93
CA PRO A 1156 -25.78 0.23 32.30
C PRO A 1156 -26.53 -0.23 31.05
N THR A 1157 -26.70 -1.54 30.90
CA THR A 1157 -27.58 -2.09 29.86
C THR A 1157 -29.03 -1.91 30.29
N PRO A 1158 -29.90 -1.27 29.49
CA PRO A 1158 -31.33 -1.21 29.80
C PRO A 1158 -31.92 -2.62 29.87
N THR A 1159 -32.76 -2.89 30.87
CA THR A 1159 -33.49 -4.16 30.97
C THR A 1159 -34.38 -4.34 29.73
N ARG A 1160 -34.13 -5.39 28.96
CA ARG A 1160 -35.06 -5.84 27.91
C ARG A 1160 -36.34 -6.32 28.59
N GLY A 1161 -37.40 -5.51 28.53
CA GLY A 1161 -38.76 -5.89 28.92
C GLY A 1161 -39.09 -5.86 30.42
N ARG A 1162 -39.42 -4.68 30.93
CA ARG A 1162 -40.62 -4.51 31.77
C ARG A 1162 -41.23 -3.15 31.43
N PRO A 1163 -42.54 -3.07 31.08
CA PRO A 1163 -43.17 -1.78 30.89
C PRO A 1163 -43.15 -1.04 32.23
N GLN A 1164 -42.50 0.11 32.31
CA GLN A 1164 -42.77 1.04 33.39
C GLN A 1164 -44.16 1.63 33.15
N PRO A 1165 -45.05 1.59 34.15
CA PRO A 1165 -46.32 2.28 34.04
C PRO A 1165 -46.04 3.78 34.16
N ASP A 1166 -46.48 4.52 33.13
CA ASP A 1166 -46.63 5.98 33.11
C ASP A 1166 -45.35 6.80 33.27
N LEU A 1167 -44.69 7.15 32.15
CA LEU A 1167 -44.17 8.49 31.85
C LEU A 1167 -43.58 8.54 30.42
N ASP A 1168 -43.94 9.62 29.70
CA ASP A 1168 -43.40 10.12 28.43
C ASP A 1168 -43.64 9.33 27.12
N ARG A 1169 -44.84 9.56 26.59
CA ARG A 1169 -45.38 9.09 25.30
C ARG A 1169 -44.78 9.75 24.05
N ASN A 1170 -43.59 10.37 24.12
CA ASN A 1170 -43.00 11.16 23.01
C ASN A 1170 -41.57 10.77 22.60
N SER A 1171 -41.03 9.63 23.04
CA SER A 1171 -39.75 9.13 22.52
C SER A 1171 -39.96 8.16 21.35
N LEU A 1172 -39.62 8.62 20.14
CA LEU A 1172 -39.59 7.86 18.87
C LEU A 1172 -38.38 6.90 18.79
N ALA A 1173 -38.05 6.22 19.89
CA ALA A 1173 -36.90 5.32 19.97
C ALA A 1173 -37.33 3.92 20.43
N TYR A 1174 -38.16 3.26 19.61
CA TYR A 1174 -38.40 1.82 19.65
C TYR A 1174 -38.85 1.36 18.27
N ILE A 1175 -37.89 1.09 17.38
CA ILE A 1175 -37.96 0.09 16.31
C ILE A 1175 -36.58 -0.56 16.26
#